data_AF-K3Y2M0-F1
#
_entry.id   AF-K3Y2M0-F1
#
_cell.length_a   1.000
_cell.length_b   1.000
_cell.length_c   1.000
_cell.angle_alpha   90.00
_cell.angle_beta   90.00
_cell.angle_gamma   90.00
#
_symmetry.space_group_name_H-M   'P 1'
#
loop_
_entity.id
_entity.type
_entity.pdbx_description
1 polymer ?
#
loop_
_entity_poly.entity_id
_entity_poly.type
_entity_poly.pdbx_seq_one_letter_code
_entity_poly.pdbx_strand_id
1 'polypeptide(L)'
;MGPVLLGPPIIRGARPATDTDAPASHPFLDLLDAGFNDDAPDAAKAPRKAFTENGSATYAGSGNPCLDLFFQVVPGTPAYRVRDLVAAAWARDPLTALKLVANLRGVRGTGKSDRDGFYAAALWVHERHPRTLACNVPALAEFGYLKDFPELLYRLLHGADVRAVAKARADAEKGRRAVKVRLARFAIRRQRVLEFRAATTVPRPRGPTLSDYVTAALSKTKTKTKKAKRSRKAAAVAPVDTEEAMEVEQKPEATEVAEKLEAMEVDQKAAPQPPQEEVPATKKKVISKKVRKAAKLAVQSLETYYGDRAYRFLFDCIAEFFADLLASDLKQLAPGGKKRKIGLAAKWCPTPGSSFDRSTLLCEAVSRRLFPRDSNPDYADLSEEHYSYQVLHRLRREVLVPLRKVLELPEVYMSAQRWSDLPYTRVASVAMRRYKALFKKHDEARFGKYLEDVAAGKAKIAAGALLPHEIAAAAYAGLKDDVSELQWRRMVDDLREKGSLSNCIAVCDVSGSMTGTPMEVCVALGLLISELSEKPWAGRVITFSERPEIHEIKGDTLQEKLSFVRTMEWGCSTNFQGVFDRILSTAVDARLAREKMIRTVFVFSDMEFNEASAYSRWETDYEAICRKFQEAGYGDVVPQIVFWNLRDSLSTPVTSTQPGVAMNLVKLFLENDGVVNPEAVMEAAIAGKEYQKLAVFD
;
A
#
# COMPACT_ATOMS: atom_id res chain seq x y z
N MET A 1 20.10 76.06 -12.30
CA MET A 1 20.51 75.57 -13.62
C MET A 1 19.62 74.41 -14.01
N GLY A 2 19.09 74.39 -15.24
CA GLY A 2 18.78 73.17 -16.00
C GLY A 2 17.63 72.26 -15.52
N PRO A 3 16.55 72.03 -16.31
CA PRO A 3 15.33 71.31 -15.92
C PRO A 3 15.45 69.79 -16.19
N VAL A 4 14.57 68.88 -15.74
CA VAL A 4 13.20 68.65 -16.24
C VAL A 4 12.45 67.69 -15.28
N LEU A 5 11.24 68.12 -14.92
CA LEU A 5 10.14 67.38 -14.30
C LEU A 5 9.56 66.32 -15.27
N LEU A 6 8.95 65.25 -14.75
CA LEU A 6 7.50 65.02 -14.90
C LEU A 6 7.06 63.75 -14.16
N GLY A 7 6.18 63.96 -13.16
CA GLY A 7 5.22 62.96 -12.72
C GLY A 7 4.05 62.80 -13.71
N PRO A 8 3.12 61.87 -13.43
CA PRO A 8 2.19 61.25 -14.40
C PRO A 8 0.94 62.12 -14.68
N PRO A 9 0.12 61.78 -15.71
CA PRO A 9 -1.23 61.30 -15.39
C PRO A 9 -1.91 60.36 -16.43
N ILE A 10 -3.08 59.88 -15.98
CA ILE A 10 -4.08 58.98 -16.57
C ILE A 10 -5.01 59.73 -17.57
N ILE A 11 -5.69 59.02 -18.51
CA ILE A 11 -7.17 59.05 -18.82
C ILE A 11 -7.60 59.04 -20.33
N ARG A 12 -8.38 57.99 -20.70
CA ARG A 12 -9.50 57.80 -21.69
C ARG A 12 -9.34 57.99 -23.22
N GLY A 13 -9.49 56.87 -23.96
CA GLY A 13 -10.74 56.45 -24.64
C GLY A 13 -10.93 56.72 -26.15
N ALA A 14 -11.10 55.66 -26.98
CA ALA A 14 -12.02 55.58 -28.13
C ALA A 14 -12.01 54.18 -28.82
N ARG A 15 -13.20 53.65 -29.16
CA ARG A 15 -13.50 52.62 -30.22
C ARG A 15 -14.15 53.41 -31.40
N PRO A 16 -14.19 52.99 -32.69
CA PRO A 16 -14.68 51.71 -33.29
C PRO A 16 -13.75 51.20 -34.43
N ALA A 17 -13.96 50.16 -35.26
CA ALA A 17 -15.12 49.41 -35.76
C ALA A 17 -14.75 47.95 -36.15
N THR A 18 -15.79 47.17 -36.46
CA THR A 18 -15.81 45.79 -36.98
C THR A 18 -15.30 45.66 -38.42
N ASP A 19 -14.72 44.49 -38.76
CA ASP A 19 -14.87 43.69 -40.00
C ASP A 19 -13.77 42.60 -40.00
N THR A 20 -14.10 41.35 -39.62
CA THR A 20 -14.37 40.16 -40.45
C THR A 20 -13.15 39.46 -41.07
N ASP A 21 -13.11 38.14 -40.80
CA ASP A 21 -12.48 37.02 -41.54
C ASP A 21 -10.96 36.75 -41.45
N ALA A 22 -10.58 35.83 -40.53
CA ALA A 22 -9.59 34.78 -40.75
C ALA A 22 -9.69 33.71 -39.63
N PRO A 23 -9.42 32.42 -39.91
CA PRO A 23 -10.09 31.30 -39.27
C PRO A 23 -9.55 30.98 -37.87
N ALA A 24 -10.40 30.35 -37.06
CA ALA A 24 -10.03 29.75 -35.79
C ALA A 24 -8.90 28.73 -35.98
N SER A 25 -7.65 29.13 -35.73
CA SER A 25 -6.57 28.18 -35.51
C SER A 25 -6.82 27.51 -34.17
N HIS A 26 -6.96 26.19 -34.24
CA HIS A 26 -7.15 25.32 -33.09
C HIS A 26 -5.91 25.42 -32.19
N PRO A 27 -6.03 25.43 -30.84
CA PRO A 27 -4.89 25.35 -29.91
C PRO A 27 -3.96 24.15 -30.15
N PHE A 28 -4.40 23.22 -31.00
CA PHE A 28 -3.69 22.04 -31.50
C PHE A 28 -2.61 22.38 -32.54
N LEU A 29 -2.81 23.38 -33.41
CA LEU A 29 -1.83 23.76 -34.44
C LEU A 29 -0.69 24.62 -33.87
N ASP A 30 -1.00 25.51 -32.92
CA ASP A 30 0.02 26.32 -32.24
C ASP A 30 0.96 25.46 -31.37
N LEU A 31 0.46 24.32 -30.88
CA LEU A 31 1.23 23.36 -30.07
C LEU A 31 2.08 22.42 -30.96
N LEU A 32 1.63 22.16 -32.20
CA LEU A 32 2.41 21.45 -33.22
C LEU A 32 3.55 22.32 -33.78
N ASP A 33 3.31 23.62 -33.98
CA ASP A 33 4.32 24.57 -34.49
C ASP A 33 5.39 24.89 -33.44
N ALA A 34 5.03 24.94 -32.16
CA ALA A 34 5.99 25.10 -31.06
C ALA A 34 6.93 23.89 -30.92
N GLY A 35 6.45 22.67 -31.21
CA GLY A 35 7.27 21.46 -31.20
C GLY A 35 8.17 21.28 -32.44
N PHE A 36 7.93 22.04 -33.51
CA PHE A 36 8.67 21.92 -34.78
C PHE A 36 9.80 22.94 -34.93
N ASN A 37 9.74 24.07 -34.22
CA ASN A 37 10.66 25.20 -34.37
C ASN A 37 11.61 25.47 -33.18
N ASP A 38 11.66 24.59 -32.18
CA ASP A 38 12.70 24.69 -31.15
C ASP A 38 14.03 24.11 -31.68
N ASP A 39 15.02 24.98 -31.85
CA ASP A 39 16.39 24.62 -32.17
C ASP A 39 16.92 23.59 -31.15
N ALA A 40 17.41 22.46 -31.67
CA ALA A 40 17.81 21.29 -30.90
C ALA A 40 18.81 21.62 -29.76
N PRO A 41 18.54 21.24 -28.50
CA PRO A 41 19.58 21.19 -27.48
C PRO A 41 20.43 19.93 -27.69
N ASP A 42 21.72 20.13 -27.91
CA ASP A 42 22.85 19.18 -27.86
C ASP A 42 22.51 17.67 -27.85
N ALA A 43 22.73 17.04 -29.01
CA ALA A 43 22.93 15.61 -29.27
C ALA A 43 22.78 14.66 -28.07
N ALA A 44 21.54 14.38 -27.65
CA ALA A 44 21.24 13.28 -26.76
C ALA A 44 21.56 11.95 -27.46
N LYS A 45 22.50 11.18 -26.92
CA LYS A 45 22.79 9.80 -27.36
C LYS A 45 21.49 9.00 -27.40
N ALA A 46 21.26 8.29 -28.51
CA ALA A 46 20.11 7.39 -28.66
C ALA A 46 19.93 6.49 -27.41
N PRO A 47 18.68 6.33 -26.92
CA PRO A 47 18.41 5.59 -25.69
C PRO A 47 18.92 4.15 -25.80
N ARG A 48 19.65 3.68 -24.77
CA ARG A 48 20.23 2.34 -24.74
C ARG A 48 19.10 1.30 -24.76
N LYS A 49 19.09 0.45 -25.78
CA LYS A 49 18.17 -0.69 -25.89
C LYS A 49 18.66 -1.84 -24.99
N ALA A 50 17.75 -2.52 -24.32
CA ALA A 50 17.97 -3.69 -23.48
C ALA A 50 16.96 -4.80 -23.87
N PHE A 51 17.08 -5.96 -23.25
CA PHE A 51 16.10 -7.03 -23.36
C PHE A 51 15.32 -7.14 -22.03
N THR A 52 14.03 -7.43 -22.10
CA THR A 52 13.25 -7.86 -20.92
C THR A 52 13.79 -9.19 -20.39
N GLU A 53 13.43 -9.59 -19.17
CA GLU A 53 13.79 -10.92 -18.63
C GLU A 53 13.28 -12.06 -19.52
N ASN A 54 12.25 -11.80 -20.34
CA ASN A 54 11.67 -12.73 -21.32
C ASN A 54 12.14 -12.48 -22.78
N GLY A 55 13.23 -11.72 -22.97
CA GLY A 55 13.91 -11.63 -24.26
C GLY A 55 13.30 -10.68 -25.31
N SER A 56 12.29 -9.87 -24.95
CA SER A 56 11.73 -8.84 -25.85
C SER A 56 12.59 -7.57 -25.85
N ALA A 57 12.72 -6.91 -27.00
CA ALA A 57 13.50 -5.68 -27.13
C ALA A 57 12.80 -4.50 -26.43
N THR A 58 13.47 -3.85 -25.49
CA THR A 58 12.95 -2.74 -24.66
C THR A 58 14.01 -1.65 -24.50
N TYR A 59 13.68 -0.51 -23.87
CA TYR A 59 14.67 0.51 -23.52
C TYR A 59 15.15 0.32 -22.07
N ALA A 60 16.45 0.56 -21.82
CA ALA A 60 17.07 0.42 -20.50
C ALA A 60 16.66 1.54 -19.50
N GLY A 61 16.01 2.59 -20.01
CA GLY A 61 15.53 3.76 -19.29
C GLY A 61 14.97 4.78 -20.29
N SER A 62 14.22 5.76 -19.80
CA SER A 62 13.57 6.75 -20.67
C SER A 62 14.53 7.79 -21.28
N GLY A 63 15.73 7.92 -20.71
CA GLY A 63 16.71 8.98 -21.04
C GLY A 63 16.60 10.21 -20.11
N ASN A 64 15.55 10.30 -19.30
CA ASN A 64 15.33 11.36 -18.31
C ASN A 64 15.22 10.75 -16.89
N PRO A 65 16.21 10.96 -16.00
CA PRO A 65 16.20 10.38 -14.66
C PRO A 65 14.99 10.77 -13.79
N CYS A 66 14.41 11.96 -14.00
CA CYS A 66 13.19 12.38 -13.31
C CYS A 66 11.99 11.56 -13.76
N LEU A 67 11.93 11.25 -15.06
CA LEU A 67 10.89 10.42 -15.64
C LEU A 67 11.03 8.95 -15.19
N ASP A 68 12.27 8.46 -15.08
CA ASP A 68 12.57 7.14 -14.53
C ASP A 68 12.12 7.02 -13.07
N LEU A 69 12.39 8.03 -12.21
CA LEU A 69 11.86 8.09 -10.85
C LEU A 69 10.31 8.11 -10.83
N PHE A 70 9.70 8.87 -11.75
CA PHE A 70 8.25 8.98 -11.86
C PHE A 70 7.56 7.71 -12.38
N PHE A 71 8.23 6.83 -13.12
CA PHE A 71 7.58 5.59 -13.61
C PHE A 71 8.05 4.31 -12.95
N GLN A 72 9.33 4.20 -12.62
CA GLN A 72 9.89 2.95 -12.10
C GLN A 72 9.57 2.71 -10.62
N VAL A 73 9.36 3.77 -9.83
CA VAL A 73 8.98 3.58 -8.42
C VAL A 73 7.51 3.20 -8.33
N VAL A 74 7.26 1.94 -7.97
CA VAL A 74 5.94 1.34 -7.77
C VAL A 74 5.86 0.69 -6.38
N PRO A 75 4.65 0.42 -5.85
CA PRO A 75 4.52 -0.25 -4.55
C PRO A 75 5.28 -1.57 -4.52
N GLY A 76 6.27 -1.67 -3.64
CA GLY A 76 7.12 -2.85 -3.50
C GLY A 76 8.54 -2.69 -4.06
N THR A 77 8.85 -1.58 -4.75
CA THR A 77 10.22 -1.24 -5.14
C THR A 77 11.13 -1.22 -3.90
N PRO A 78 12.27 -1.94 -3.90
CA PRO A 78 13.18 -1.96 -2.78
C PRO A 78 13.73 -0.57 -2.43
N ALA A 79 13.97 -0.33 -1.13
CA ALA A 79 14.44 0.97 -0.65
C ALA A 79 15.75 1.43 -1.30
N TYR A 80 16.70 0.52 -1.59
CA TYR A 80 17.95 0.87 -2.25
C TYR A 80 17.71 1.44 -3.65
N ARG A 81 16.83 0.81 -4.44
CA ARG A 81 16.51 1.24 -5.80
C ARG A 81 15.80 2.60 -5.82
N VAL A 82 14.89 2.84 -4.88
CA VAL A 82 14.26 4.16 -4.72
C VAL A 82 15.32 5.23 -4.45
N ARG A 83 16.30 4.94 -3.60
CA ARG A 83 17.38 5.88 -3.27
C ARG A 83 18.27 6.18 -4.47
N ASP A 84 18.58 5.18 -5.30
CA ASP A 84 19.38 5.36 -6.51
C ASP A 84 18.64 6.20 -7.56
N LEU A 85 17.34 5.94 -7.76
CA LEU A 85 16.50 6.74 -8.67
C LEU A 85 16.35 8.18 -8.19
N VAL A 86 16.16 8.39 -6.89
CA VAL A 86 16.10 9.75 -6.32
C VAL A 86 17.44 10.46 -6.49
N ALA A 87 18.57 9.78 -6.26
CA ALA A 87 19.89 10.36 -6.47
C ALA A 87 20.13 10.78 -7.93
N ALA A 88 19.74 9.93 -8.89
CA ALA A 88 19.86 10.23 -10.31
C ALA A 88 18.96 11.39 -10.75
N ALA A 89 17.70 11.40 -10.30
CA ALA A 89 16.77 12.51 -10.55
C ALA A 89 17.26 13.82 -9.93
N TRP A 90 17.77 13.78 -8.70
CA TRP A 90 18.27 14.95 -8.00
C TRP A 90 19.51 15.55 -8.67
N ALA A 91 20.40 14.71 -9.20
CA ALA A 91 21.56 15.17 -9.97
C ALA A 91 21.17 15.89 -11.28
N ARG A 92 20.00 15.57 -11.84
CA ARG A 92 19.45 16.21 -13.05
C ARG A 92 18.73 17.51 -12.74
N ASP A 93 17.76 17.46 -11.82
CA ASP A 93 16.99 18.62 -11.35
C ASP A 93 16.50 18.38 -9.90
N PRO A 94 17.14 19.02 -8.90
CA PRO A 94 16.77 18.90 -7.50
C PRO A 94 15.32 19.27 -7.18
N LEU A 95 14.78 20.31 -7.82
CA LEU A 95 13.43 20.79 -7.50
C LEU A 95 12.37 19.83 -8.02
N THR A 96 12.54 19.35 -9.25
CA THR A 96 11.66 18.32 -9.82
C THR A 96 11.79 17.00 -9.06
N ALA A 97 13.00 16.59 -8.69
CA ALA A 97 13.19 15.41 -7.82
C ALA A 97 12.46 15.56 -6.48
N LEU A 98 12.53 16.73 -5.82
CA LEU A 98 11.79 16.99 -4.58
C LEU A 98 10.27 16.92 -4.76
N LYS A 99 9.75 17.50 -5.86
CA LYS A 99 8.33 17.37 -6.23
C LYS A 99 7.93 15.91 -6.43
N LEU A 100 8.78 15.12 -7.09
CA LEU A 100 8.56 13.69 -7.30
C LEU A 100 8.60 12.90 -5.98
N VAL A 101 9.47 13.25 -5.04
CA VAL A 101 9.46 12.68 -3.68
C VAL A 101 8.15 12.99 -2.96
N ALA A 102 7.63 14.22 -3.05
CA ALA A 102 6.33 14.58 -2.50
C ALA A 102 5.17 13.83 -3.18
N ASN A 103 5.25 13.66 -4.50
CA ASN A 103 4.29 12.90 -5.31
C ASN A 103 4.21 11.42 -4.91
N LEU A 104 5.32 10.78 -4.50
CA LEU A 104 5.28 9.42 -3.95
C LEU A 104 4.28 9.32 -2.80
N ARG A 105 4.22 10.36 -1.95
CA ARG A 105 3.36 10.36 -0.77
C ARG A 105 1.94 10.83 -1.01
N GLY A 106 1.65 11.49 -2.13
CA GLY A 106 0.35 12.09 -2.42
C GLY A 106 -0.81 11.10 -2.25
N VAL A 107 -1.60 11.25 -1.19
CA VAL A 107 -2.78 10.40 -0.88
C VAL A 107 -4.12 11.08 -1.15
N ARG A 108 -4.09 12.32 -1.64
CA ARG A 108 -5.27 13.16 -1.88
C ARG A 108 -5.67 13.22 -3.36
N GLY A 109 -5.27 12.20 -4.12
CA GLY A 109 -5.59 12.07 -5.55
C GLY A 109 -4.64 12.78 -6.51
N THR A 110 -3.53 13.33 -6.01
CA THR A 110 -2.47 14.00 -6.81
C THR A 110 -1.15 13.24 -6.81
N GLY A 111 -1.08 12.04 -6.23
CA GLY A 111 0.13 11.23 -6.27
C GLY A 111 -0.03 9.74 -6.06
N LYS A 112 1.11 9.04 -5.96
CA LYS A 112 1.20 7.57 -6.07
C LYS A 112 0.77 6.81 -4.82
N SER A 113 0.59 7.50 -3.69
CA SER A 113 0.27 6.88 -2.39
C SER A 113 1.25 5.78 -1.95
N ASP A 114 2.49 5.79 -2.45
CA ASP A 114 3.55 4.88 -2.04
C ASP A 114 4.22 5.38 -0.77
N ARG A 115 3.73 4.85 0.35
CA ARG A 115 4.22 5.18 1.68
C ARG A 115 5.68 4.76 1.89
N ASP A 116 6.04 3.56 1.46
CA ASP A 116 7.35 2.99 1.82
C ASP A 116 8.45 3.54 0.89
N GLY A 117 8.14 3.76 -0.39
CA GLY A 117 8.99 4.53 -1.30
C GLY A 117 9.20 5.97 -0.84
N PHE A 118 8.13 6.66 -0.36
CA PHE A 118 8.29 7.99 0.24
C PHE A 118 9.25 7.99 1.44
N TYR A 119 9.15 7.04 2.35
CA TYR A 119 10.07 7.00 3.50
C TYR A 119 11.51 6.73 3.07
N ALA A 120 11.74 5.84 2.11
CA ALA A 120 13.09 5.60 1.57
C ALA A 120 13.68 6.88 0.94
N ALA A 121 12.88 7.58 0.14
CA ALA A 121 13.26 8.84 -0.50
C ALA A 121 13.50 9.96 0.51
N ALA A 122 12.58 10.17 1.46
CA ALA A 122 12.70 11.21 2.48
C ALA A 122 13.91 10.98 3.41
N LEU A 123 14.24 9.72 3.73
CA LEU A 123 15.46 9.40 4.48
C LEU A 123 16.72 9.72 3.67
N TRP A 124 16.73 9.46 2.36
CA TRP A 124 17.82 9.88 1.48
C TRP A 124 17.97 11.40 1.42
N VAL A 125 16.86 12.14 1.30
CA VAL A 125 16.89 13.61 1.33
C VAL A 125 17.39 14.10 2.68
N HIS A 126 17.03 13.45 3.80
CA HIS A 126 17.58 13.82 5.12
C HIS A 126 19.10 13.64 5.20
N GLU A 127 19.62 12.53 4.66
CA GLU A 127 21.05 12.21 4.69
C GLU A 127 21.89 13.15 3.81
N ARG A 128 21.35 13.62 2.68
CA ARG A 128 22.08 14.43 1.68
C ARG A 128 21.74 15.92 1.70
N HIS A 129 20.49 16.26 1.94
CA HIS A 129 19.90 17.61 1.87
C HIS A 129 18.99 17.87 3.09
N PRO A 130 19.55 17.86 4.32
CA PRO A 130 18.77 17.90 5.56
C PRO A 130 17.97 19.19 5.74
N ARG A 131 18.47 20.34 5.27
CA ARG A 131 17.74 21.62 5.40
C ARG A 131 16.55 21.63 4.47
N THR A 132 16.71 21.08 3.27
CA THR A 132 15.65 20.94 2.29
C THR A 132 14.51 20.09 2.84
N LEU A 133 14.77 18.94 3.47
CA LEU A 133 13.69 18.16 4.07
C LEU A 133 12.98 18.92 5.22
N ALA A 134 13.76 19.54 6.10
CA ALA A 134 13.24 20.20 7.30
C ALA A 134 12.39 21.44 6.98
N CYS A 135 12.85 22.32 6.09
CA CYS A 135 12.15 23.54 5.71
C CYS A 135 10.86 23.25 4.91
N ASN A 136 10.75 22.09 4.24
CA ASN A 136 9.57 21.70 3.49
C ASN A 136 8.52 20.92 4.30
N VAL A 137 8.69 20.73 5.61
CA VAL A 137 7.71 20.03 6.47
C VAL A 137 6.27 20.56 6.28
N PRO A 138 6.01 21.89 6.27
CA PRO A 138 4.66 22.40 6.03
C PRO A 138 4.09 22.05 4.65
N ALA A 139 4.92 22.12 3.59
CA ALA A 139 4.50 21.77 2.23
C ALA A 139 4.22 20.26 2.11
N LEU A 140 5.09 19.41 2.67
CA LEU A 140 4.94 17.95 2.66
C LEU A 140 3.64 17.48 3.37
N ALA A 141 3.15 18.25 4.34
CA ALA A 141 1.90 17.97 5.04
C ALA A 141 0.65 18.07 4.15
N GLU A 142 0.73 18.74 3.00
CA GLU A 142 -0.38 18.88 2.05
C GLU A 142 -0.57 17.62 1.20
N PHE A 143 0.51 16.89 0.92
CA PHE A 143 0.50 15.64 0.14
C PHE A 143 0.13 14.43 1.01
N GLY A 144 0.71 14.36 2.20
CA GLY A 144 0.67 13.21 3.09
C GLY A 144 -0.30 13.32 4.27
N TYR A 145 0.00 12.51 5.28
CA TYR A 145 -0.66 12.54 6.60
C TYR A 145 0.34 13.11 7.62
N LEU A 146 -0.13 13.90 8.59
CA LEU A 146 0.74 14.43 9.64
C LEU A 146 1.46 13.35 10.47
N LYS A 147 0.97 12.09 10.46
CA LYS A 147 1.65 10.95 11.09
C LYS A 147 2.98 10.57 10.45
N ASP A 148 3.24 11.04 9.24
CA ASP A 148 4.46 10.71 8.52
C ASP A 148 5.67 11.36 9.21
N PHE A 149 5.51 12.52 9.85
CA PHE A 149 6.61 13.21 10.55
C PHE A 149 7.08 12.47 11.82
N PRO A 150 6.19 12.05 12.75
CA PRO A 150 6.61 11.17 13.85
C PRO A 150 7.19 9.84 13.38
N GLU A 151 6.72 9.30 12.24
CA GLU A 151 7.26 8.07 11.67
C GLU A 151 8.66 8.26 11.07
N LEU A 152 8.93 9.39 10.41
CA LEU A 152 10.26 9.76 9.92
C LEU A 152 11.25 9.88 11.08
N LEU A 153 10.90 10.61 12.14
CA LEU A 153 11.74 10.71 13.35
C LEU A 153 11.98 9.35 13.99
N TYR A 154 10.97 8.48 14.02
CA TYR A 154 11.10 7.13 14.56
C TYR A 154 12.06 6.25 13.73
N ARG A 155 12.02 6.36 12.40
CA ARG A 155 12.91 5.63 11.49
C ARG A 155 14.34 6.16 11.55
N LEU A 156 14.55 7.46 11.73
CA LEU A 156 15.88 8.03 11.94
C LEU A 156 16.53 7.51 13.24
N LEU A 157 15.74 7.34 14.31
CA LEU A 157 16.26 6.82 15.59
C LEU A 157 16.52 5.31 15.62
N HIS A 158 15.71 4.52 14.90
CA HIS A 158 15.73 3.05 15.02
C HIS A 158 16.15 2.32 13.74
N GLY A 159 16.45 3.06 12.67
CA GLY A 159 16.79 2.53 11.35
C GLY A 159 15.62 2.54 10.37
N ALA A 160 15.95 2.66 9.08
CA ALA A 160 15.00 2.75 7.98
C ALA A 160 14.01 1.56 7.93
N ASP A 161 14.49 0.36 8.24
CA ASP A 161 13.77 -0.91 8.13
C ASP A 161 13.10 -1.38 9.43
N VAL A 162 13.09 -0.53 10.48
CA VAL A 162 12.58 -0.90 11.82
C VAL A 162 11.16 -1.50 11.76
N ARG A 163 10.30 -0.99 10.86
CA ARG A 163 8.93 -1.49 10.69
C ARG A 163 8.87 -2.84 9.98
N ALA A 164 9.71 -3.06 8.98
CA ALA A 164 9.81 -4.34 8.27
C ALA A 164 10.31 -5.43 9.22
N VAL A 165 11.37 -5.14 9.98
CA VAL A 165 11.92 -6.05 11.00
C VAL A 165 10.91 -6.36 12.10
N ALA A 166 10.19 -5.34 12.60
CA ALA A 166 9.16 -5.54 13.61
C ALA A 166 7.99 -6.39 13.09
N LYS A 167 7.57 -6.19 11.83
CA LYS A 167 6.52 -6.98 11.18
C LYS A 167 6.97 -8.43 11.01
N ALA A 168 8.15 -8.68 10.45
CA ALA A 168 8.71 -10.03 10.30
C ALA A 168 8.79 -10.78 11.63
N ARG A 169 9.22 -10.10 12.70
CA ARG A 169 9.25 -10.66 14.05
C ARG A 169 7.86 -11.01 14.58
N ALA A 170 6.87 -10.14 14.36
CA ALA A 170 5.49 -10.37 14.78
C ALA A 170 4.85 -11.53 14.01
N ASP A 171 5.10 -11.62 12.71
CA ASP A 171 4.61 -12.70 11.85
C ASP A 171 5.23 -14.04 12.25
N ALA A 172 6.54 -14.07 12.55
CA ALA A 172 7.22 -15.24 13.11
C ALA A 172 6.65 -15.65 14.48
N GLU A 173 6.32 -14.70 15.34
CA GLU A 173 5.66 -14.98 16.63
C GLU A 173 4.23 -15.54 16.44
N LYS A 174 3.47 -14.97 15.50
CA LYS A 174 2.13 -15.45 15.15
C LYS A 174 2.19 -16.87 14.59
N GLY A 175 3.15 -17.16 13.72
CA GLY A 175 3.41 -18.51 13.20
C GLY A 175 3.70 -19.50 14.34
N ARG A 176 4.61 -19.14 15.26
CA ARG A 176 4.91 -19.97 16.45
C ARG A 176 3.68 -20.21 17.33
N ARG A 177 2.86 -19.18 17.57
CA ARG A 177 1.61 -19.31 18.33
C ARG A 177 0.60 -20.22 17.61
N ALA A 178 0.44 -20.08 16.30
CA ALA A 178 -0.46 -20.92 15.51
C ALA A 178 -0.04 -22.40 15.56
N VAL A 179 1.26 -22.69 15.45
CA VAL A 179 1.81 -24.05 15.62
C VAL A 179 1.50 -24.58 17.02
N LYS A 180 1.75 -23.77 18.08
CA LYS A 180 1.44 -24.17 19.46
C LYS A 180 -0.04 -24.49 19.68
N VAL A 181 -0.95 -23.66 19.12
CA VAL A 181 -2.40 -23.90 19.19
C VAL A 181 -2.80 -25.16 18.41
N ARG A 182 -2.21 -25.40 17.23
CA ARG A 182 -2.46 -26.60 16.42
C ARG A 182 -2.01 -27.87 17.14
N LEU A 183 -0.82 -27.84 17.76
CA LEU A 183 -0.30 -28.93 18.60
C LEU A 183 -1.20 -29.18 19.82
N ALA A 184 -1.63 -28.13 20.51
CA ALA A 184 -2.56 -28.25 21.64
C ALA A 184 -3.91 -28.86 21.21
N ARG A 185 -4.48 -28.43 20.08
CA ARG A 185 -5.71 -29.04 19.52
C ARG A 185 -5.52 -30.51 19.13
N PHE A 186 -4.37 -30.85 18.56
CA PHE A 186 -4.04 -32.24 18.21
C PHE A 186 -3.91 -33.11 19.46
N ALA A 187 -3.25 -32.60 20.51
CA ALA A 187 -3.15 -33.28 21.80
C ALA A 187 -4.53 -33.53 22.43
N ILE A 188 -5.41 -32.52 22.46
CA ILE A 188 -6.79 -32.65 22.96
C ILE A 188 -7.57 -33.67 22.13
N ARG A 189 -7.45 -33.65 20.80
CA ARG A 189 -8.11 -34.63 19.92
C ARG A 189 -7.60 -36.05 20.18
N ARG A 190 -6.28 -36.23 20.32
CA ARG A 190 -5.67 -37.52 20.64
C ARG A 190 -6.15 -38.04 22.00
N GLN A 191 -6.22 -37.17 23.00
CA GLN A 191 -6.74 -37.52 24.32
C GLN A 191 -8.20 -37.96 24.26
N ARG A 192 -9.07 -37.24 23.55
CA ARG A 192 -10.48 -37.64 23.33
C ARG A 192 -10.62 -38.97 22.60
N VAL A 193 -9.75 -39.26 21.62
CA VAL A 193 -9.73 -40.55 20.91
C VAL A 193 -9.30 -41.69 21.84
N LEU A 194 -8.32 -41.46 22.71
CA LEU A 194 -7.88 -42.43 23.72
C LEU A 194 -8.98 -42.69 24.77
N GLU A 195 -9.63 -41.64 25.27
CA GLU A 195 -10.76 -41.74 26.20
C GLU A 195 -11.95 -42.49 25.56
N PHE A 196 -12.28 -42.19 24.31
CA PHE A 196 -13.33 -42.90 23.57
C PHE A 196 -12.98 -44.39 23.39
N ARG A 197 -11.73 -44.71 23.01
CA ARG A 197 -11.27 -46.10 22.88
C ARG A 197 -11.34 -46.86 24.20
N ALA A 198 -10.92 -46.24 25.31
CA ALA A 198 -11.01 -46.83 26.65
C ALA A 198 -12.46 -47.03 27.12
N ALA A 199 -13.40 -46.16 26.72
CA ALA A 199 -14.82 -46.30 27.03
C ALA A 199 -15.51 -47.41 26.20
N THR A 200 -15.03 -47.69 24.97
CA THR A 200 -15.59 -48.74 24.10
C THR A 200 -15.01 -50.14 24.32
N THR A 201 -13.96 -50.30 25.14
CA THR A 201 -13.45 -51.63 25.49
C THR A 201 -14.32 -52.29 26.56
N VAL A 202 -15.32 -53.06 26.15
CA VAL A 202 -15.98 -54.08 26.99
C VAL A 202 -14.92 -55.14 27.34
N PRO A 203 -14.77 -55.57 28.61
CA PRO A 203 -13.80 -56.61 28.93
C PRO A 203 -14.18 -57.90 28.21
N ARG A 204 -13.37 -58.31 27.23
CA ARG A 204 -13.51 -59.63 26.61
C ARG A 204 -13.21 -60.70 27.67
N PRO A 205 -14.05 -61.73 27.85
CA PRO A 205 -13.69 -62.86 28.69
C PRO A 205 -12.39 -63.47 28.16
N ARG A 206 -11.44 -63.77 29.06
CA ARG A 206 -10.15 -64.39 28.69
C ARG A 206 -10.43 -65.68 27.92
N GLY A 207 -9.86 -65.79 26.73
CA GLY A 207 -9.87 -67.05 25.98
C GLY A 207 -9.06 -68.12 26.73
N PRO A 208 -9.42 -69.42 26.56
CA PRO A 208 -8.76 -70.50 27.28
C PRO A 208 -7.27 -70.57 26.95
N THR A 209 -6.47 -70.61 28.00
CA THR A 209 -5.00 -70.73 27.96
C THR A 209 -4.57 -72.20 27.79
N LEU A 210 -3.31 -72.44 27.43
CA LEU A 210 -2.75 -73.81 27.33
C LEU A 210 -2.95 -74.61 28.62
N SER A 211 -2.97 -73.95 29.79
CA SER A 211 -3.33 -74.57 31.07
C SER A 211 -4.75 -75.14 31.03
N ASP A 212 -5.71 -74.39 30.50
CA ASP A 212 -7.11 -74.83 30.39
C ASP A 212 -7.26 -76.01 29.42
N TYR A 213 -6.42 -76.08 28.38
CA TYR A 213 -6.34 -77.23 27.48
C TYR A 213 -5.70 -78.45 28.15
N VAL A 214 -4.69 -78.27 28.99
CA VAL A 214 -4.05 -79.36 29.74
C VAL A 214 -4.99 -79.92 30.83
N THR A 215 -5.75 -79.06 31.51
CA THR A 215 -6.78 -79.48 32.47
C THR A 215 -7.98 -80.16 31.78
N ALA A 216 -8.32 -79.75 30.56
CA ALA A 216 -9.33 -80.44 29.73
C ALA A 216 -8.80 -81.75 29.09
N ALA A 217 -7.49 -81.89 28.89
CA ALA A 217 -6.84 -83.09 28.35
C ALA A 217 -6.65 -84.19 29.42
N LEU A 218 -6.53 -83.80 30.70
CA LEU A 218 -6.47 -84.73 31.83
C LEU A 218 -7.85 -85.26 32.28
N SER A 219 -8.95 -84.75 31.72
CA SER A 219 -10.32 -85.07 32.15
C SER A 219 -11.16 -85.88 31.15
N LYS A 220 -10.56 -86.57 30.16
CA LYS A 220 -11.33 -87.38 29.18
C LYS A 220 -10.82 -88.81 29.02
N THR A 221 -11.35 -89.70 29.85
CA THR A 221 -11.42 -91.14 29.57
C THR A 221 -12.69 -91.44 28.74
N LYS A 222 -12.50 -92.02 27.54
CA LYS A 222 -13.46 -92.79 26.71
C LYS A 222 -14.74 -92.01 26.26
N THR A 223 -15.16 -91.92 24.99
CA THR A 223 -15.24 -92.94 23.94
C THR A 223 -15.67 -92.28 22.60
N LYS A 224 -15.08 -92.74 21.49
CA LYS A 224 -15.64 -93.02 20.13
C LYS A 224 -16.49 -91.99 19.33
N THR A 225 -15.89 -91.56 18.21
CA THR A 225 -16.40 -91.51 16.79
C THR A 225 -17.79 -90.94 16.46
N LYS A 226 -17.82 -89.92 15.57
CA LYS A 226 -18.21 -90.03 14.14
C LYS A 226 -18.19 -88.67 13.38
N LYS A 227 -17.40 -88.65 12.29
CA LYS A 227 -17.73 -88.24 10.91
C LYS A 227 -18.50 -86.93 10.61
N ALA A 228 -17.89 -86.19 9.66
CA ALA A 228 -18.49 -85.53 8.48
C ALA A 228 -19.28 -84.23 8.70
N LYS A 229 -19.35 -83.25 7.78
CA LYS A 229 -18.73 -82.95 6.47
C LYS A 229 -19.42 -81.66 5.98
N ARG A 230 -18.75 -80.97 5.03
CA ARG A 230 -19.23 -79.93 4.10
C ARG A 230 -18.99 -78.49 4.57
N SER A 231 -18.52 -77.57 3.75
CA SER A 231 -17.98 -77.56 2.37
C SER A 231 -17.54 -76.10 2.15
N ARG A 232 -16.30 -75.83 1.69
CA ARG A 232 -15.95 -75.53 0.27
C ARG A 232 -16.73 -74.31 -0.28
N LYS A 233 -16.13 -73.33 -0.97
CA LYS A 233 -14.78 -73.20 -1.55
C LYS A 233 -14.70 -71.81 -2.24
N ALA A 234 -13.45 -71.33 -2.38
CA ALA A 234 -12.86 -70.71 -3.58
C ALA A 234 -13.35 -69.31 -4.03
N ALA A 235 -12.54 -68.46 -4.65
CA ALA A 235 -11.13 -68.49 -5.09
C ALA A 235 -10.78 -67.06 -5.55
N ALA A 236 -9.62 -66.50 -5.14
CA ALA A 236 -8.36 -66.42 -5.92
C ALA A 236 -8.32 -65.16 -6.84
N VAL A 237 -7.21 -64.52 -7.21
CA VAL A 237 -5.79 -64.88 -7.38
C VAL A 237 -4.91 -63.62 -7.16
N ALA A 238 -3.65 -63.84 -6.78
CA ALA A 238 -2.50 -62.94 -6.53
C ALA A 238 -1.83 -62.39 -7.83
N PRO A 239 -0.52 -61.99 -7.91
CA PRO A 239 0.53 -61.64 -6.91
C PRO A 239 1.38 -60.40 -7.29
N VAL A 240 2.42 -60.06 -6.50
CA VAL A 240 3.87 -60.09 -6.88
C VAL A 240 4.72 -59.53 -5.73
N ASP A 241 5.77 -60.28 -5.42
CA ASP A 241 6.79 -60.16 -4.35
C ASP A 241 7.90 -59.13 -4.62
N THR A 242 8.58 -58.68 -3.55
CA THR A 242 10.06 -58.68 -3.32
C THR A 242 10.40 -57.69 -2.18
N GLU A 243 10.75 -58.19 -0.99
CA GLU A 243 12.12 -58.37 -0.42
C GLU A 243 12.68 -57.08 0.22
N GLU A 244 12.75 -57.03 1.56
CA GLU A 244 13.94 -57.33 2.42
C GLU A 244 14.96 -56.15 2.44
N ALA A 245 15.57 -55.68 3.53
CA ALA A 245 15.72 -56.17 4.89
C ALA A 245 16.05 -55.00 5.87
N MET A 246 15.82 -55.27 7.16
CA MET A 246 16.43 -54.64 8.34
C MET A 246 17.97 -54.85 8.33
N GLU A 247 18.83 -54.02 8.94
CA GLU A 247 19.20 -54.01 10.37
C GLU A 247 20.20 -52.84 10.62
N VAL A 248 20.03 -52.00 11.65
CA VAL A 248 20.58 -52.02 13.03
C VAL A 248 22.07 -51.59 13.19
N GLU A 249 22.20 -50.47 13.92
CA GLU A 249 23.27 -49.97 14.82
C GLU A 249 24.76 -50.35 14.61
N GLN A 250 25.64 -49.33 14.63
CA GLN A 250 26.51 -49.02 15.78
C GLN A 250 27.31 -47.71 15.60
N LYS A 251 27.57 -47.03 16.73
CA LYS A 251 28.43 -45.83 16.94
C LYS A 251 29.92 -46.10 16.60
N PRO A 252 30.73 -45.05 16.39
CA PRO A 252 31.67 -44.64 17.46
C PRO A 252 31.84 -43.12 17.67
N GLU A 253 32.40 -42.77 18.84
CA GLU A 253 33.02 -41.48 19.24
C GLU A 253 34.29 -41.20 18.36
N ALA A 254 34.91 -40.03 18.22
CA ALA A 254 35.08 -38.86 19.08
C ALA A 254 35.59 -37.61 18.30
N THR A 255 35.63 -36.46 19.02
CA THR A 255 36.52 -35.27 18.93
C THR A 255 36.40 -34.23 17.79
N GLU A 256 35.97 -33.01 18.17
CA GLU A 256 36.59 -31.67 17.94
C GLU A 256 35.53 -30.57 18.26
N VAL A 257 35.47 -30.03 19.49
CA VAL A 257 36.05 -28.76 20.00
C VAL A 257 35.79 -27.52 19.13
N ALA A 258 34.81 -26.70 19.54
CA ALA A 258 34.84 -25.25 19.38
C ALA A 258 33.94 -24.58 20.45
N GLU A 259 34.58 -23.79 21.30
CA GLU A 259 34.07 -23.16 22.52
C GLU A 259 32.93 -22.17 22.31
N LYS A 260 32.00 -22.14 23.28
CA LYS A 260 31.02 -21.07 23.49
C LYS A 260 31.10 -20.68 24.97
N LEU A 261 31.74 -19.56 25.27
CA LEU A 261 31.86 -19.01 26.61
C LEU A 261 30.58 -18.22 26.98
N GLU A 262 29.76 -18.80 27.86
CA GLU A 262 28.81 -18.05 28.70
C GLU A 262 29.33 -18.14 30.15
N ALA A 263 29.78 -17.00 30.70
CA ALA A 263 30.22 -16.89 32.09
C ALA A 263 29.00 -16.78 33.00
N MET A 264 28.86 -17.78 33.88
CA MET A 264 27.94 -17.86 35.00
C MET A 264 28.73 -17.48 36.26
N GLU A 265 28.44 -16.33 36.88
CA GLU A 265 28.95 -16.03 38.23
C GLU A 265 28.00 -16.60 39.28
N VAL A 266 28.54 -17.48 40.11
CA VAL A 266 27.87 -18.14 41.24
C VAL A 266 28.28 -17.43 42.53
N ASP A 267 27.24 -17.04 43.27
CA ASP A 267 27.21 -16.40 44.57
C ASP A 267 27.97 -17.22 45.65
N GLN A 268 28.96 -16.61 46.32
CA GLN A 268 29.63 -17.19 47.50
C GLN A 268 29.08 -16.60 48.79
N LYS A 269 28.70 -17.50 49.69
CA LYS A 269 28.08 -17.27 51.00
C LYS A 269 29.11 -16.74 52.01
N ALA A 270 28.77 -15.63 52.68
CA ALA A 270 29.60 -14.89 53.63
C ALA A 270 29.76 -15.52 55.02
N ALA A 271 30.80 -15.10 55.74
CA ALA A 271 30.99 -15.23 57.19
C ALA A 271 31.03 -13.82 57.86
N PRO A 272 30.73 -13.69 59.18
CA PRO A 272 30.12 -12.49 59.77
C PRO A 272 31.11 -11.50 60.40
N GLN A 273 30.74 -10.20 60.43
CA GLN A 273 31.38 -9.15 61.23
C GLN A 273 30.32 -8.24 61.93
N PRO A 274 30.68 -7.58 63.06
CA PRO A 274 29.76 -7.16 64.13
C PRO A 274 29.12 -5.76 63.92
N PRO A 275 28.18 -5.32 64.78
CA PRO A 275 27.08 -4.42 64.40
C PRO A 275 27.42 -2.94 64.55
N GLN A 276 27.06 -2.12 63.55
CA GLN A 276 26.98 -0.66 63.70
C GLN A 276 25.75 -0.07 62.99
N GLU A 277 24.91 0.54 63.85
CA GLU A 277 23.91 1.60 63.67
C GLU A 277 23.00 1.62 62.43
N GLU A 278 21.71 1.38 62.69
CA GLU A 278 20.60 1.52 61.77
C GLU A 278 20.36 2.99 61.36
N VAL A 279 20.61 3.31 60.09
CA VAL A 279 19.99 4.44 59.39
C VAL A 279 18.93 3.85 58.46
N PRO A 280 17.66 4.31 58.46
CA PRO A 280 16.57 3.60 57.81
C PRO A 280 16.77 3.54 56.30
N ALA A 281 17.01 2.32 55.78
CA ALA A 281 17.18 2.04 54.37
C ALA A 281 15.94 2.46 53.57
N THR A 282 16.09 3.48 52.73
CA THR A 282 15.13 3.83 51.69
C THR A 282 14.87 2.60 50.81
N LYS A 283 13.62 2.10 50.84
CA LYS A 283 13.15 0.98 50.01
C LYS A 283 13.51 1.23 48.53
N LYS A 284 14.48 0.48 47.98
CA LYS A 284 14.82 0.52 46.55
C LYS A 284 13.59 0.12 45.74
N LYS A 285 12.93 1.10 45.11
CA LYS A 285 11.81 0.86 44.17
C LYS A 285 12.31 -0.03 43.03
N VAL A 286 11.79 -1.26 42.93
CA VAL A 286 12.08 -2.16 41.81
C VAL A 286 11.52 -1.54 40.53
N ILE A 287 12.40 -0.93 39.73
CA ILE A 287 12.02 -0.30 38.45
C ILE A 287 11.54 -1.38 37.48
N SER A 288 10.29 -1.26 37.01
CA SER A 288 9.70 -2.23 36.09
C SER A 288 10.46 -2.31 34.75
N LYS A 289 10.45 -3.49 34.11
CA LYS A 289 11.05 -3.71 32.77
C LYS A 289 10.56 -2.69 31.73
N LYS A 290 9.30 -2.23 31.84
CA LYS A 290 8.71 -1.22 30.95
C LYS A 290 9.35 0.15 31.14
N VAL A 291 9.60 0.55 32.38
CA VAL A 291 10.24 1.84 32.70
C VAL A 291 11.70 1.84 32.25
N ARG A 292 12.44 0.75 32.50
CA ARG A 292 13.82 0.62 31.99
C ARG A 292 13.90 0.74 30.47
N LYS A 293 12.98 0.09 29.75
CA LYS A 293 12.91 0.19 28.28
C LYS A 293 12.59 1.61 27.81
N ALA A 294 11.64 2.29 28.46
CA ALA A 294 11.31 3.67 28.12
C ALA A 294 12.48 4.63 28.38
N ALA A 295 13.19 4.46 29.50
CA ALA A 295 14.39 5.25 29.79
C ALA A 295 15.48 5.04 28.74
N LYS A 296 15.73 3.80 28.32
CA LYS A 296 16.70 3.50 27.25
C LYS A 296 16.36 4.20 25.93
N LEU A 297 15.08 4.21 25.55
CA LEU A 297 14.62 4.89 24.34
C LEU A 297 14.76 6.41 24.45
N ALA A 298 14.43 6.98 25.61
CA ALA A 298 14.59 8.41 25.87
C ALA A 298 16.07 8.84 25.80
N VAL A 299 16.98 8.06 26.41
CA VAL A 299 18.43 8.31 26.32
C VAL A 299 18.90 8.29 24.88
N GLN A 300 18.53 7.25 24.11
CA GLN A 300 18.88 7.16 22.68
C GLN A 300 18.38 8.38 21.89
N SER A 301 17.15 8.83 22.17
CA SER A 301 16.56 10.02 21.54
C SER A 301 17.37 11.28 21.83
N LEU A 302 17.78 11.47 23.08
CA LEU A 302 18.56 12.64 23.51
C LEU A 302 19.98 12.60 22.95
N GLU A 303 20.64 11.44 22.97
CA GLU A 303 21.95 11.24 22.35
C GLU A 303 21.92 11.59 20.87
N THR A 304 20.89 11.16 20.15
CA THR A 304 20.72 11.51 18.72
C THR A 304 20.42 12.99 18.54
N TYR A 305 19.54 13.57 19.37
CA TYR A 305 19.19 15.00 19.30
C TYR A 305 20.39 15.93 19.52
N TYR A 306 21.28 15.61 20.47
CA TYR A 306 22.46 16.41 20.72
C TYR A 306 23.66 16.04 19.82
N GLY A 307 23.73 14.80 19.35
CA GLY A 307 24.82 14.30 18.51
C GLY A 307 24.66 14.61 17.01
N ASP A 308 23.44 14.65 16.50
CA ASP A 308 23.15 14.87 15.07
C ASP A 308 22.43 16.20 14.84
N ARG A 309 23.15 17.14 14.20
CA ARG A 309 22.65 18.47 13.87
C ARG A 309 21.52 18.43 12.84
N ALA A 310 21.57 17.51 11.88
CA ALA A 310 20.55 17.37 10.85
C ALA A 310 19.25 16.85 11.45
N TYR A 311 19.35 15.79 12.27
CA TYR A 311 18.21 15.26 13.02
C TYR A 311 17.57 16.34 13.91
N ARG A 312 18.38 17.07 14.68
CA ARG A 312 17.92 18.15 15.55
C ARG A 312 17.11 19.20 14.79
N PHE A 313 17.64 19.67 13.65
CA PHE A 313 16.97 20.69 12.85
C PHE A 313 15.61 20.21 12.31
N LEU A 314 15.55 18.98 11.79
CA LEU A 314 14.30 18.37 11.35
C LEU A 314 13.31 18.21 12.52
N PHE A 315 13.79 17.73 13.66
CA PHE A 315 12.98 17.54 14.86
C PHE A 315 12.35 18.87 15.32
N ASP A 316 13.14 19.93 15.38
CA ASP A 316 12.67 21.25 15.81
C ASP A 316 11.64 21.82 14.83
N CYS A 317 11.86 21.70 13.52
CA CYS A 317 10.88 22.12 12.49
C CYS A 317 9.55 21.34 12.62
N ILE A 318 9.61 20.02 12.87
CA ILE A 318 8.41 19.19 13.07
C ILE A 318 7.68 19.60 14.36
N ALA A 319 8.40 19.81 15.45
CA ALA A 319 7.81 20.21 16.73
C ALA A 319 7.13 21.59 16.65
N GLU A 320 7.77 22.55 15.98
CA GLU A 320 7.21 23.87 15.70
C GLU A 320 5.96 23.78 14.82
N PHE A 321 6.04 23.03 13.72
CA PHE A 321 4.89 22.84 12.83
C PHE A 321 3.67 22.24 13.54
N PHE A 322 3.87 21.22 14.40
CA PHE A 322 2.77 20.69 15.20
C PHE A 322 2.23 21.71 16.21
N ALA A 323 3.09 22.49 16.86
CA ALA A 323 2.68 23.52 17.79
C ALA A 323 1.82 24.59 17.09
N ASP A 324 2.23 25.06 15.91
CA ASP A 324 1.50 26.06 15.14
C ASP A 324 0.13 25.57 14.68
N LEU A 325 0.06 24.33 14.19
CA LEU A 325 -1.22 23.72 13.79
C LEU A 325 -2.17 23.57 14.98
N LEU A 326 -1.66 23.10 16.13
CA LEU A 326 -2.47 22.95 17.34
C LEU A 326 -2.92 24.30 17.90
N ALA A 327 -2.06 25.33 17.86
CA ALA A 327 -2.42 26.67 18.27
C ALA A 327 -3.50 27.27 17.36
N SER A 328 -3.40 27.07 16.05
CA SER A 328 -4.43 27.46 15.08
C SER A 328 -5.76 26.74 15.34
N ASP A 329 -5.72 25.42 15.57
CA ASP A 329 -6.89 24.62 15.89
C ASP A 329 -7.57 25.06 17.19
N LEU A 330 -6.79 25.42 18.22
CA LEU A 330 -7.31 25.99 19.47
C LEU A 330 -8.01 27.33 19.26
N LYS A 331 -7.45 28.21 18.41
CA LYS A 331 -8.11 29.47 18.02
C LYS A 331 -9.45 29.22 17.32
N GLN A 332 -9.53 28.17 16.48
CA GLN A 332 -10.80 27.78 15.83
C GLN A 332 -11.80 27.10 16.79
N LEU A 333 -11.31 26.54 17.90
CA LEU A 333 -12.15 25.94 18.94
C LEU A 333 -12.77 27.00 19.89
N ALA A 334 -12.10 28.14 20.07
CA ALA A 334 -12.55 29.22 20.93
C ALA A 334 -13.94 29.78 20.54
N PRO A 335 -14.67 30.45 21.46
CA PRO A 335 -15.97 31.05 21.15
C PRO A 335 -15.88 32.00 19.94
N GLY A 336 -16.70 31.76 18.91
CA GLY A 336 -16.66 32.49 17.63
C GLY A 336 -15.81 31.82 16.53
N GLY A 337 -15.04 30.79 16.84
CA GLY A 337 -14.26 30.01 15.89
C GLY A 337 -15.09 29.04 15.03
N LYS A 338 -14.57 28.69 13.85
CA LYS A 338 -15.25 27.78 12.91
C LYS A 338 -14.84 26.34 13.18
N LYS A 339 -15.61 25.61 13.99
CA LYS A 339 -15.36 24.19 14.33
C LYS A 339 -15.11 23.26 13.12
N ARG A 340 -15.70 23.56 11.96
CA ARG A 340 -15.49 22.80 10.71
C ARG A 340 -14.11 23.01 10.07
N LYS A 341 -13.36 24.05 10.48
CA LYS A 341 -12.01 24.37 10.00
C LYS A 341 -10.90 23.76 10.86
N ILE A 342 -11.24 23.08 11.96
CA ILE A 342 -10.26 22.40 12.81
C ILE A 342 -9.61 21.28 12.00
N GLY A 343 -8.28 21.29 11.96
CA GLY A 343 -7.46 20.32 11.25
C GLY A 343 -7.36 18.97 11.97
N LEU A 344 -6.58 18.07 11.38
CA LEU A 344 -6.30 16.74 11.94
C LEU A 344 -5.01 16.71 12.79
N ALA A 345 -4.46 17.86 13.19
CA ALA A 345 -3.22 17.94 13.94
C ALA A 345 -3.33 17.20 15.28
N ALA A 346 -4.41 17.43 16.03
CA ALA A 346 -4.66 16.74 17.29
C ALA A 346 -4.82 15.20 17.14
N LYS A 347 -5.27 14.72 15.97
CA LYS A 347 -5.37 13.27 15.68
C LYS A 347 -3.99 12.63 15.57
N TRP A 348 -3.05 13.32 14.91
CA TRP A 348 -1.76 12.75 14.55
C TRP A 348 -0.60 13.16 15.47
N CYS A 349 -0.78 14.23 16.25
CA CYS A 349 0.12 14.54 17.36
C CYS A 349 0.14 13.34 18.32
N PRO A 350 1.32 12.82 18.68
CA PRO A 350 1.44 11.73 19.65
C PRO A 350 0.77 12.11 20.97
N THR A 351 0.31 11.09 21.70
CA THR A 351 -0.20 11.31 23.06
C THR A 351 0.96 11.16 24.04
N PRO A 352 1.07 12.00 25.09
CA PRO A 352 2.11 11.84 26.10
C PRO A 352 2.16 10.40 26.63
N GLY A 353 3.36 9.81 26.62
CA GLY A 353 3.61 8.43 27.02
C GLY A 353 3.17 7.35 26.02
N SER A 354 2.79 7.72 24.79
CA SER A 354 2.58 6.79 23.67
C SER A 354 3.90 6.17 23.18
N SER A 355 3.85 5.17 22.30
CA SER A 355 5.07 4.53 21.78
C SER A 355 5.97 5.48 21.01
N PHE A 356 5.39 6.37 20.20
CA PHE A 356 6.15 7.39 19.47
C PHE A 356 6.78 8.39 20.43
N ASP A 357 6.02 8.86 21.41
CA ASP A 357 6.49 9.84 22.39
C ASP A 357 7.62 9.27 23.27
N ARG A 358 7.52 8.02 23.71
CA ARG A 358 8.60 7.35 24.46
C ARG A 358 9.90 7.19 23.66
N SER A 359 9.80 7.15 22.34
CA SER A 359 10.95 7.02 21.45
C SER A 359 11.53 8.36 21.02
N THR A 360 10.70 9.38 20.80
CA THR A 360 11.11 10.65 20.18
C THR A 360 11.09 11.85 21.12
N LEU A 361 10.35 11.76 22.24
CA LEU A 361 10.08 12.89 23.15
C LEU A 361 9.42 14.10 22.47
N LEU A 362 8.77 13.88 21.32
CA LEU A 362 8.15 14.94 20.53
C LEU A 362 7.05 15.70 21.29
N CYS A 363 6.28 15.05 22.18
CA CYS A 363 5.24 15.76 22.93
C CYS A 363 5.81 16.83 23.85
N GLU A 364 7.00 16.59 24.41
CA GLU A 364 7.66 17.57 25.28
C GLU A 364 8.12 18.79 24.49
N ALA A 365 8.68 18.57 23.30
CA ALA A 365 9.09 19.65 22.40
C ALA A 365 7.91 20.50 21.92
N VAL A 366 6.78 19.86 21.61
CA VAL A 366 5.53 20.53 21.19
C VAL A 366 4.90 21.27 22.38
N SER A 367 4.84 20.66 23.57
CA SER A 367 4.24 21.29 24.75
C SER A 367 5.02 22.51 25.22
N ARG A 368 6.36 22.45 25.21
CA ARG A 368 7.23 23.58 25.56
C ARG A 368 7.05 24.79 24.61
N ARG A 369 6.72 24.55 23.34
CA ARG A 369 6.44 25.61 22.35
C ARG A 369 5.03 26.20 22.50
N LEU A 370 4.04 25.37 22.83
CA LEU A 370 2.68 25.83 23.09
C LEU A 370 2.54 26.55 24.43
N PHE A 371 3.33 26.16 25.42
CA PHE A 371 3.32 26.72 26.77
C PHE A 371 4.75 27.09 27.20
N PRO A 372 5.34 28.17 26.64
CA PRO A 372 6.66 28.63 27.05
C PRO A 372 6.72 28.95 28.55
N ARG A 373 7.92 28.91 29.16
CA ARG A 373 8.09 29.26 30.59
C ARG A 373 7.55 30.65 30.90
N ASP A 374 7.74 31.61 29.99
CA ASP A 374 7.30 33.00 30.17
C ASP A 374 5.77 33.19 30.04
N SER A 375 5.03 32.15 29.64
CA SER A 375 3.58 32.26 29.40
C SER A 375 2.73 32.27 30.68
N ASN A 376 3.25 31.76 31.79
CA ASN A 376 2.56 31.74 33.08
C ASN A 376 3.55 32.01 34.22
N PRO A 377 3.29 32.99 35.11
CA PRO A 377 4.07 33.20 36.32
C PRO A 377 4.31 31.93 37.15
N ASP A 378 3.35 30.99 37.16
CA ASP A 378 3.46 29.73 37.89
C ASP A 378 4.61 28.82 37.41
N TYR A 379 5.17 29.07 36.22
CA TYR A 379 6.26 28.28 35.65
C TYR A 379 7.66 28.78 36.00
N ALA A 380 7.79 30.03 36.44
CA ALA A 380 9.09 30.65 36.69
C ALA A 380 9.88 29.90 37.78
N ASP A 381 9.18 29.47 38.83
CA ASP A 381 9.80 28.84 40.01
C ASP A 381 9.82 27.30 39.96
N LEU A 382 9.35 26.68 38.87
CA LEU A 382 9.28 25.22 38.75
C LEU A 382 10.61 24.61 38.27
N SER A 383 11.00 23.50 38.90
CA SER A 383 12.08 22.65 38.41
C SER A 383 11.77 22.12 37.00
N GLU A 384 12.80 21.86 36.19
CA GLU A 384 12.65 21.36 34.82
C GLU A 384 11.72 20.14 34.71
N GLU A 385 11.83 19.19 35.65
CA GLU A 385 11.00 17.99 35.67
C GLU A 385 9.52 18.32 35.91
N HIS A 386 9.23 19.22 36.86
CA HIS A 386 7.86 19.64 37.18
C HIS A 386 7.27 20.48 36.05
N TYR A 387 8.07 21.36 35.44
CA TYR A 387 7.67 22.11 34.27
C TYR A 387 7.30 21.18 33.12
N SER A 388 8.18 20.25 32.72
CA SER A 388 7.91 19.26 31.67
C SER A 388 6.64 18.44 31.96
N TYR A 389 6.44 18.00 33.20
CA TYR A 389 5.23 17.29 33.61
C TYR A 389 3.97 18.15 33.43
N GLN A 390 3.99 19.40 33.89
CA GLN A 390 2.84 20.30 33.80
C GLN A 390 2.48 20.60 32.34
N VAL A 391 3.45 20.97 31.50
CA VAL A 391 3.16 21.30 30.09
C VAL A 391 2.66 20.09 29.30
N LEU A 392 3.16 18.87 29.58
CA LEU A 392 2.64 17.64 28.99
C LEU A 392 1.21 17.32 29.45
N HIS A 393 0.93 17.56 30.73
CA HIS A 393 -0.41 17.38 31.29
C HIS A 393 -1.42 18.37 30.67
N ARG A 394 -1.03 19.64 30.50
CA ARG A 394 -1.83 20.66 29.80
C ARG A 394 -2.02 20.33 28.33
N LEU A 395 -0.96 19.94 27.60
CA LEU A 395 -1.07 19.48 26.21
C LEU A 395 -2.14 18.39 26.07
N ARG A 396 -2.15 17.40 26.98
CA ARG A 396 -3.17 16.35 26.95
C ARG A 396 -4.57 16.90 27.24
N ARG A 397 -4.77 17.61 28.36
CA ARG A 397 -6.11 17.96 28.87
C ARG A 397 -6.73 19.17 28.20
N GLU A 398 -5.94 20.20 27.92
CA GLU A 398 -6.41 21.48 27.39
C GLU A 398 -6.35 21.53 25.87
N VAL A 399 -5.49 20.72 25.24
CA VAL A 399 -5.31 20.74 23.77
C VAL A 399 -5.86 19.48 23.11
N LEU A 400 -5.24 18.33 23.35
CA LEU A 400 -5.55 17.11 22.60
C LEU A 400 -6.96 16.57 22.87
N VAL A 401 -7.39 16.53 24.14
CA VAL A 401 -8.73 16.03 24.52
C VAL A 401 -9.88 16.84 23.90
N PRO A 402 -9.94 18.18 24.05
CA PRO A 402 -11.05 18.95 23.51
C PRO A 402 -11.05 18.98 21.97
N LEU A 403 -9.88 19.06 21.33
CA LEU A 403 -9.78 19.01 19.87
C LEU A 403 -10.25 17.64 19.34
N ARG A 404 -9.81 16.52 19.93
CA ARG A 404 -10.26 15.17 19.52
C ARG A 404 -11.75 14.95 19.76
N LYS A 405 -12.36 15.61 20.75
CA LYS A 405 -13.81 15.56 21.00
C LYS A 405 -14.59 16.19 19.85
N VAL A 406 -14.13 17.31 19.30
CA VAL A 406 -14.79 17.99 18.17
C VAL A 406 -14.57 17.25 16.85
N LEU A 407 -13.46 16.52 16.71
CA LEU A 407 -13.20 15.68 15.54
C LEU A 407 -14.10 14.44 15.42
N GLU A 408 -14.83 14.07 16.48
CA GLU A 408 -15.78 12.94 16.50
C GLU A 408 -15.21 11.64 15.90
N LEU A 409 -13.96 11.32 16.24
CA LEU A 409 -13.27 10.16 15.70
C LEU A 409 -13.91 8.84 16.20
N PRO A 410 -14.10 7.82 15.34
CA PRO A 410 -14.72 6.55 15.74
C PRO A 410 -14.05 5.90 16.96
N GLU A 411 -12.72 5.99 17.04
CA GLU A 411 -11.92 5.38 18.10
C GLU A 411 -12.27 5.93 19.50
N VAL A 412 -12.71 7.19 19.59
CA VAL A 412 -13.13 7.83 20.85
C VAL A 412 -14.42 7.19 21.36
N TYR A 413 -15.39 6.97 20.47
CA TYR A 413 -16.66 6.31 20.83
C TYR A 413 -16.46 4.82 21.14
N MET A 414 -15.67 4.13 20.32
CA MET A 414 -15.39 2.70 20.48
C MET A 414 -14.67 2.41 21.81
N SER A 415 -13.67 3.23 22.17
CA SER A 415 -12.95 3.07 23.43
C SER A 415 -13.81 3.37 24.66
N ALA A 416 -14.78 4.28 24.54
CA ALA A 416 -15.75 4.59 25.57
C ALA A 416 -16.97 3.66 25.59
N GLN A 417 -17.03 2.66 24.71
CA GLN A 417 -18.20 1.78 24.49
C GLN A 417 -19.51 2.51 24.16
N ARG A 418 -19.43 3.74 23.62
CA ARG A 418 -20.57 4.59 23.26
C ARG A 418 -20.98 4.42 21.80
N TRP A 419 -21.38 3.21 21.43
CA TRP A 419 -21.73 2.87 20.04
C TRP A 419 -22.98 3.60 19.53
N SER A 420 -23.94 3.87 20.42
CA SER A 420 -25.19 4.61 20.14
C SER A 420 -24.97 6.03 19.62
N ASP A 421 -23.84 6.63 19.95
CA ASP A 421 -23.58 8.05 19.67
C ASP A 421 -22.67 8.22 18.44
N LEU A 422 -22.23 7.12 17.82
CA LEU A 422 -21.27 7.14 16.72
C LEU A 422 -21.93 7.73 15.46
N PRO A 423 -21.37 8.80 14.86
CA PRO A 423 -21.91 9.42 13.66
C PRO A 423 -21.36 8.75 12.39
N TYR A 424 -22.08 7.76 11.84
CA TYR A 424 -21.64 6.99 10.66
C TYR A 424 -21.31 7.86 9.43
N THR A 425 -22.03 8.97 9.23
CA THR A 425 -21.82 9.92 8.12
C THR A 425 -20.47 10.63 8.16
N ARG A 426 -19.82 10.71 9.33
CA ARG A 426 -18.51 11.36 9.49
C ARG A 426 -17.35 10.36 9.48
N VAL A 427 -17.64 9.06 9.40
CA VAL A 427 -16.62 8.02 9.40
C VAL A 427 -15.88 8.03 8.07
N ALA A 428 -14.55 8.21 8.13
CA ALA A 428 -13.69 8.16 6.95
C ALA A 428 -13.69 6.76 6.31
N SER A 429 -13.49 6.69 4.99
CA SER A 429 -13.56 5.45 4.19
C SER A 429 -12.67 4.32 4.73
N VAL A 430 -11.43 4.63 5.10
CA VAL A 430 -10.46 3.69 5.67
C VAL A 430 -10.91 3.17 7.04
N ALA A 431 -11.48 4.05 7.87
CA ALA A 431 -12.00 3.67 9.18
C ALA A 431 -13.23 2.78 9.03
N MET A 432 -14.11 3.08 8.06
CA MET A 432 -15.28 2.27 7.74
C MET A 432 -14.87 0.84 7.38
N ARG A 433 -13.93 0.67 6.44
CA ARG A 433 -13.42 -0.64 6.04
C ARG A 433 -12.80 -1.41 7.21
N ARG A 434 -12.05 -0.73 8.09
CA ARG A 434 -11.35 -1.37 9.21
C ARG A 434 -12.29 -1.79 10.33
N TYR A 435 -13.33 -1.01 10.61
CA TYR A 435 -14.18 -1.18 11.78
C TYR A 435 -15.57 -1.75 11.46
N LYS A 436 -15.93 -1.98 10.19
CA LYS A 436 -17.23 -2.55 9.78
C LYS A 436 -17.65 -3.80 10.55
N ALA A 437 -16.72 -4.72 10.83
CA ALA A 437 -17.02 -5.94 11.59
C ALA A 437 -17.38 -5.63 13.06
N LEU A 438 -16.79 -4.58 13.64
CA LEU A 438 -17.11 -4.11 14.99
C LEU A 438 -18.43 -3.35 15.01
N PHE A 439 -18.70 -2.52 14.00
CA PHE A 439 -19.99 -1.83 13.86
C PHE A 439 -21.13 -2.83 13.76
N LYS A 440 -21.01 -3.84 12.89
CA LYS A 440 -22.00 -4.91 12.78
C LYS A 440 -22.19 -5.69 14.08
N LYS A 441 -21.10 -5.96 14.82
CA LYS A 441 -21.16 -6.70 16.08
C LYS A 441 -21.84 -5.92 17.22
N HIS A 442 -21.67 -4.60 17.27
CA HIS A 442 -22.07 -3.80 18.42
C HIS A 442 -23.27 -2.87 18.17
N ASP A 443 -23.61 -2.58 16.91
CA ASP A 443 -24.69 -1.65 16.53
C ASP A 443 -25.30 -2.04 15.17
N GLU A 444 -25.75 -3.29 15.05
CA GLU A 444 -26.27 -3.86 13.80
C GLU A 444 -27.43 -3.09 13.20
N ALA A 445 -28.41 -2.68 14.02
CA ALA A 445 -29.64 -2.04 13.56
C ALA A 445 -29.39 -0.65 12.95
N ARG A 446 -28.65 0.23 13.64
CA ARG A 446 -28.35 1.57 13.10
C ARG A 446 -27.38 1.51 11.93
N PHE A 447 -26.41 0.60 11.98
CA PHE A 447 -25.47 0.41 10.89
C PHE A 447 -26.18 -0.11 9.63
N GLY A 448 -27.08 -1.09 9.75
CA GLY A 448 -27.91 -1.57 8.65
C GLY A 448 -28.75 -0.45 8.02
N LYS A 449 -29.46 0.32 8.84
CA LYS A 449 -30.23 1.49 8.36
C LYS A 449 -29.36 2.52 7.66
N TYR A 450 -28.16 2.78 8.17
CA TYR A 450 -27.21 3.69 7.50
C TYR A 450 -26.82 3.18 6.11
N LEU A 451 -26.56 1.88 5.95
CA LEU A 451 -26.24 1.30 4.63
C LEU A 451 -27.44 1.38 3.67
N GLU A 452 -28.66 1.16 4.16
CA GLU A 452 -29.89 1.35 3.38
C GLU A 452 -30.07 2.82 2.95
N ASP A 453 -29.85 3.77 3.86
CA ASP A 453 -29.92 5.20 3.56
C ASP A 453 -28.85 5.62 2.53
N VAL A 454 -27.66 5.02 2.57
CA VAL A 454 -26.62 5.23 1.54
C VAL A 454 -27.02 4.61 0.20
N ALA A 455 -27.56 3.39 0.20
CA ALA A 455 -28.03 2.72 -1.02
C ALA A 455 -29.19 3.49 -1.68
N ALA A 456 -30.07 4.10 -0.88
CA ALA A 456 -31.16 4.94 -1.33
C ALA A 456 -30.73 6.38 -1.71
N GLY A 457 -29.44 6.72 -1.59
CA GLY A 457 -28.91 8.06 -1.90
C GLY A 457 -29.23 9.15 -0.88
N LYS A 458 -29.83 8.80 0.29
CA LYS A 458 -30.15 9.74 1.37
C LYS A 458 -28.93 10.13 2.21
N ALA A 459 -27.92 9.25 2.25
CA ALA A 459 -26.65 9.48 2.91
C ALA A 459 -25.47 9.25 1.95
N LYS A 460 -24.32 9.87 2.24
CA LYS A 460 -23.09 9.69 1.46
C LYS A 460 -22.07 8.89 2.28
N ILE A 461 -21.51 7.86 1.67
CA ILE A 461 -20.36 7.13 2.22
C ILE A 461 -19.06 7.72 1.66
N ALA A 462 -18.04 7.86 2.49
CA ALA A 462 -16.71 8.26 2.03
C ALA A 462 -16.06 7.11 1.24
N ALA A 463 -15.57 7.40 0.03
CA ALA A 463 -14.80 6.47 -0.81
C ALA A 463 -13.40 7.00 -1.20
N GLY A 464 -13.22 8.32 -1.32
CA GLY A 464 -12.05 8.91 -2.02
C GLY A 464 -10.65 8.69 -1.45
N ALA A 465 -10.48 8.06 -0.28
CA ALA A 465 -9.16 7.70 0.26
C ALA A 465 -8.81 6.21 0.09
N LEU A 466 -9.70 5.40 -0.49
CA LEU A 466 -9.45 3.99 -0.79
C LEU A 466 -9.15 3.82 -2.28
N LEU A 467 -8.24 2.89 -2.59
CA LEU A 467 -7.93 2.53 -3.98
C LEU A 467 -8.95 1.51 -4.54
N PRO A 468 -9.10 1.37 -5.86
CA PRO A 468 -10.06 0.43 -6.45
C PRO A 468 -9.87 -1.02 -5.97
N HIS A 469 -8.64 -1.52 -5.99
CA HIS A 469 -8.32 -2.87 -5.52
C HIS A 469 -8.59 -3.05 -4.01
N GLU A 470 -8.40 -1.99 -3.22
CA GLU A 470 -8.65 -1.99 -1.78
C GLU A 470 -10.13 -2.11 -1.41
N ILE A 471 -11.02 -1.60 -2.27
CA ILE A 471 -12.48 -1.73 -2.16
C ILE A 471 -12.91 -3.11 -2.68
N ALA A 472 -12.34 -3.52 -3.82
CA ALA A 472 -12.64 -4.77 -4.50
C ALA A 472 -12.12 -6.03 -3.77
N ALA A 473 -11.14 -5.92 -2.87
CA ALA A 473 -10.48 -7.06 -2.23
C ALA A 473 -11.44 -8.08 -1.58
N ALA A 474 -12.50 -7.61 -0.90
CA ALA A 474 -13.49 -8.51 -0.28
C ALA A 474 -14.29 -9.28 -1.33
N ALA A 475 -14.74 -8.58 -2.37
CA ALA A 475 -15.49 -9.16 -3.48
C ALA A 475 -14.62 -10.13 -4.30
N TYR A 476 -13.34 -9.80 -4.51
CA TYR A 476 -12.35 -10.67 -5.16
C TYR A 476 -12.11 -11.97 -4.38
N ALA A 477 -12.13 -11.91 -3.05
CA ALA A 477 -12.07 -13.10 -2.17
C ALA A 477 -13.39 -13.90 -2.16
N GLY A 478 -14.43 -13.46 -2.87
CA GLY A 478 -15.75 -14.10 -2.89
C GLY A 478 -16.58 -13.83 -1.64
N LEU A 479 -16.28 -12.78 -0.89
CA LEU A 479 -17.05 -12.37 0.28
C LEU A 479 -18.05 -11.28 -0.11
N LYS A 480 -19.31 -11.48 0.24
CA LYS A 480 -20.34 -10.45 0.10
C LYS A 480 -20.11 -9.35 1.13
N ASP A 481 -19.96 -8.11 0.67
CA ASP A 481 -19.73 -6.96 1.53
C ASP A 481 -20.45 -5.71 1.00
N ASP A 482 -21.56 -5.37 1.64
CA ASP A 482 -22.41 -4.23 1.22
C ASP A 482 -21.66 -2.88 1.33
N VAL A 483 -20.69 -2.77 2.25
CA VAL A 483 -19.85 -1.57 2.39
C VAL A 483 -18.96 -1.39 1.16
N SER A 484 -18.26 -2.43 0.72
CA SER A 484 -17.44 -2.40 -0.49
C SER A 484 -18.25 -2.06 -1.73
N GLU A 485 -19.45 -2.63 -1.88
CA GLU A 485 -20.36 -2.34 -3.01
C GLU A 485 -20.73 -0.85 -3.08
N LEU A 486 -21.16 -0.28 -1.95
CA LEU A 486 -21.53 1.13 -1.87
C LEU A 486 -20.34 2.07 -2.06
N GLN A 487 -19.15 1.70 -1.56
CA GLN A 487 -17.92 2.46 -1.78
C GLN A 487 -17.46 2.40 -3.24
N TRP A 488 -17.62 1.26 -3.90
CA TRP A 488 -17.30 1.11 -5.33
C TRP A 488 -18.21 1.99 -6.19
N ARG A 489 -19.53 1.87 -5.99
CA ARG A 489 -20.51 2.69 -6.71
C ARG A 489 -20.24 4.19 -6.55
N ARG A 490 -20.00 4.63 -5.31
CA ARG A 490 -19.60 6.01 -4.99
C ARG A 490 -18.37 6.46 -5.78
N MET A 491 -17.34 5.61 -5.84
CA MET A 491 -16.10 5.92 -6.55
C MET A 491 -16.31 6.04 -8.06
N VAL A 492 -17.11 5.14 -8.64
CA VAL A 492 -17.47 5.19 -10.07
C VAL A 492 -18.28 6.44 -10.38
N ASP A 493 -19.27 6.78 -9.55
CA ASP A 493 -20.07 8.00 -9.70
C ASP A 493 -19.19 9.26 -9.60
N ASP A 494 -18.33 9.35 -8.58
CA ASP A 494 -17.39 10.48 -8.37
C ASP A 494 -16.38 10.62 -9.54
N LEU A 495 -16.10 9.54 -10.29
CA LEU A 495 -15.24 9.56 -11.49
C LEU A 495 -16.03 9.94 -12.75
N ARG A 496 -17.25 9.41 -12.91
CA ARG A 496 -18.15 9.81 -14.01
C ARG A 496 -18.50 11.29 -13.97
N GLU A 497 -18.66 11.86 -12.77
CA GLU A 497 -18.88 13.31 -12.60
C GLU A 497 -17.71 14.16 -13.13
N LYS A 498 -16.49 13.61 -13.20
CA LYS A 498 -15.30 14.31 -13.73
C LYS A 498 -15.13 14.15 -15.23
N GLY A 499 -15.67 13.08 -15.80
CA GLY A 499 -15.60 12.79 -17.23
C GLY A 499 -15.91 11.33 -17.53
N SER A 500 -16.21 11.03 -18.80
CA SER A 500 -16.32 9.67 -19.32
C SER A 500 -15.07 9.32 -20.12
N LEU A 501 -14.61 8.07 -20.03
CA LEU A 501 -13.55 7.58 -20.92
C LEU A 501 -14.17 7.20 -22.26
N SER A 502 -14.16 8.13 -23.22
CA SER A 502 -14.65 7.83 -24.56
C SER A 502 -13.72 6.81 -25.24
N ASN A 503 -14.30 5.77 -25.84
CA ASN A 503 -13.60 4.80 -26.68
C ASN A 503 -12.33 4.15 -26.06
N CYS A 504 -12.41 3.76 -24.79
CA CYS A 504 -11.30 3.09 -24.08
C CYS A 504 -11.58 1.61 -23.83
N ILE A 505 -10.54 0.78 -23.84
CA ILE A 505 -10.61 -0.63 -23.43
C ILE A 505 -9.45 -1.01 -22.52
N ALA A 506 -9.70 -1.92 -21.59
CA ALA A 506 -8.69 -2.48 -20.71
C ALA A 506 -8.25 -3.88 -21.17
N VAL A 507 -6.95 -4.10 -21.11
CA VAL A 507 -6.26 -5.36 -21.33
C VAL A 507 -5.65 -5.77 -20.00
N CYS A 508 -6.09 -6.91 -19.47
CA CYS A 508 -5.72 -7.37 -18.15
C CYS A 508 -4.75 -8.54 -18.23
N ASP A 509 -3.53 -8.33 -17.73
CA ASP A 509 -2.54 -9.39 -17.49
C ASP A 509 -2.79 -10.07 -16.14
N VAL A 510 -2.93 -11.38 -16.18
CA VAL A 510 -3.07 -12.23 -15.00
C VAL A 510 -2.16 -13.46 -15.07
N SER A 511 -1.05 -13.32 -15.79
CA SER A 511 0.04 -14.28 -15.82
C SER A 511 0.53 -14.66 -14.42
N GLY A 512 1.26 -15.77 -14.32
CA GLY A 512 1.76 -16.28 -13.03
C GLY A 512 2.60 -15.27 -12.26
N SER A 513 3.35 -14.40 -12.94
CA SER A 513 4.17 -13.33 -12.36
C SER A 513 3.33 -12.22 -11.72
N MET A 514 2.09 -12.01 -12.18
CA MET A 514 1.13 -11.06 -11.61
C MET A 514 0.48 -11.55 -10.29
N THR A 515 0.72 -12.80 -9.88
CA THR A 515 0.10 -13.41 -8.69
C THR A 515 0.27 -12.54 -7.44
N GLY A 516 -0.85 -12.31 -6.74
CA GLY A 516 -0.93 -11.51 -5.52
C GLY A 516 -1.58 -10.16 -5.75
N THR A 517 -1.08 -9.12 -5.08
CA THR A 517 -1.62 -7.76 -5.18
C THR A 517 -1.64 -7.18 -6.60
N PRO A 518 -0.61 -7.40 -7.46
CA PRO A 518 -0.64 -6.89 -8.84
C PRO A 518 -1.85 -7.39 -9.64
N MET A 519 -2.19 -8.69 -9.54
CA MET A 519 -3.38 -9.25 -10.18
C MET A 519 -4.69 -8.66 -9.62
N GLU A 520 -4.79 -8.46 -8.30
CA GLU A 520 -5.95 -7.79 -7.70
C GLU A 520 -6.12 -6.35 -8.22
N VAL A 521 -5.01 -5.63 -8.42
CA VAL A 521 -5.00 -4.27 -8.99
C VAL A 521 -5.41 -4.29 -10.46
N CYS A 522 -4.83 -5.19 -11.25
CA CYS A 522 -5.14 -5.36 -12.66
C CYS A 522 -6.64 -5.59 -12.89
N VAL A 523 -7.20 -6.58 -12.19
CA VAL A 523 -8.63 -6.93 -12.29
C VAL A 523 -9.53 -5.77 -11.86
N ALA A 524 -9.21 -5.09 -10.75
CA ALA A 524 -10.01 -3.96 -10.28
C ALA A 524 -9.96 -2.76 -11.25
N LEU A 525 -8.80 -2.42 -11.80
CA LEU A 525 -8.67 -1.33 -12.77
C LEU A 525 -9.33 -1.67 -14.12
N GLY A 526 -9.21 -2.92 -14.57
CA GLY A 526 -9.89 -3.40 -15.76
C GLY A 526 -11.42 -3.28 -15.64
N LEU A 527 -11.97 -3.67 -14.49
CA LEU A 527 -13.39 -3.50 -14.21
C LEU A 527 -13.79 -2.02 -14.16
N LEU A 528 -12.97 -1.17 -13.54
CA LEU A 528 -13.24 0.27 -13.43
C LEU A 528 -13.30 0.94 -14.81
N ILE A 529 -12.34 0.65 -15.69
CA ILE A 529 -12.34 1.18 -17.06
C ILE A 529 -13.54 0.66 -17.83
N SER A 530 -13.82 -0.63 -17.75
CA SER A 530 -14.99 -1.24 -18.39
C SER A 530 -16.31 -0.56 -17.98
N GLU A 531 -16.44 -0.14 -16.72
CA GLU A 531 -17.60 0.62 -16.26
C GLU A 531 -17.59 2.08 -16.74
N LEU A 532 -16.43 2.75 -16.78
CA LEU A 532 -16.31 4.14 -17.22
C LEU A 532 -16.38 4.33 -18.75
N SER A 533 -16.12 3.28 -19.52
CA SER A 533 -16.15 3.30 -20.98
C SER A 533 -17.57 3.44 -21.56
N GLU A 534 -17.66 3.99 -22.77
CA GLU A 534 -18.90 4.16 -23.52
C GLU A 534 -19.22 2.96 -24.43
N LYS A 535 -20.51 2.80 -24.79
CA LYS A 535 -20.93 1.78 -25.75
C LYS A 535 -20.31 2.09 -27.13
N PRO A 536 -19.74 1.11 -27.85
CA PRO A 536 -19.97 -0.34 -27.75
C PRO A 536 -18.95 -1.11 -26.90
N TRP A 537 -17.97 -0.43 -26.32
CA TRP A 537 -16.87 -1.05 -25.56
C TRP A 537 -17.16 -1.14 -24.05
N ALA A 538 -18.16 -0.40 -23.57
CA ALA A 538 -18.68 -0.48 -22.20
C ALA A 538 -18.97 -1.93 -21.79
N GLY A 539 -18.54 -2.29 -20.58
CA GLY A 539 -18.76 -3.64 -20.04
C GLY A 539 -17.82 -4.71 -20.61
N ARG A 540 -16.81 -4.35 -21.42
CA ARG A 540 -15.90 -5.31 -22.05
C ARG A 540 -14.46 -5.18 -21.55
N VAL A 541 -13.78 -6.32 -21.44
CA VAL A 541 -12.36 -6.43 -21.11
C VAL A 541 -11.70 -7.44 -22.04
N ILE A 542 -10.42 -7.21 -22.37
CA ILE A 542 -9.62 -8.14 -23.16
C ILE A 542 -8.71 -8.95 -22.25
N THR A 543 -8.69 -10.26 -22.45
CA THR A 543 -7.75 -11.16 -21.79
C THR A 543 -6.36 -11.06 -22.42
N PHE A 544 -5.33 -10.97 -21.58
CA PHE A 544 -3.94 -11.08 -22.02
C PHE A 544 -3.54 -12.55 -22.02
N SER A 545 -3.76 -13.23 -23.14
CA SER A 545 -3.46 -14.65 -23.32
C SER A 545 -2.85 -14.91 -24.71
N GLU A 546 -2.43 -16.15 -25.01
CA GLU A 546 -1.99 -16.55 -26.35
C GLU A 546 -3.07 -16.31 -27.42
N ARG A 547 -4.34 -16.37 -27.01
CA ARG A 547 -5.54 -16.17 -27.83
C ARG A 547 -6.43 -15.12 -27.16
N PRO A 548 -6.14 -13.83 -27.36
CA PRO A 548 -6.86 -12.77 -26.69
C PRO A 548 -8.33 -12.74 -27.11
N GLU A 549 -9.22 -12.74 -26.13
CA GLU A 549 -10.66 -12.70 -26.32
C GLU A 549 -11.28 -11.47 -25.64
N ILE A 550 -12.29 -10.90 -26.29
CA ILE A 550 -13.08 -9.80 -25.73
C ILE A 550 -14.24 -10.41 -24.96
N HIS A 551 -14.24 -10.26 -23.64
CA HIS A 551 -15.31 -10.75 -22.78
C HIS A 551 -16.22 -9.61 -22.34
N GLU A 552 -17.53 -9.85 -22.40
CA GLU A 552 -18.53 -8.99 -21.79
C GLU A 552 -18.73 -9.41 -20.33
N ILE A 553 -18.43 -8.50 -19.40
CA ILE A 553 -18.55 -8.72 -17.96
C ILE A 553 -20.03 -8.83 -17.60
N LYS A 554 -20.39 -9.99 -17.04
CA LYS A 554 -21.74 -10.28 -16.54
C LYS A 554 -21.80 -10.16 -15.02
N GLY A 555 -22.88 -9.59 -14.51
CA GLY A 555 -23.16 -9.49 -13.08
C GLY A 555 -23.68 -8.10 -12.70
N ASP A 556 -24.56 -8.06 -11.70
CA ASP A 556 -25.11 -6.80 -11.20
C ASP A 556 -24.29 -6.28 -10.01
N THR A 557 -23.73 -7.20 -9.23
CA THR A 557 -22.91 -6.88 -8.06
C THR A 557 -21.41 -6.89 -8.35
N LEU A 558 -20.62 -6.14 -7.58
CA LEU A 558 -19.16 -6.15 -7.66
C LEU A 558 -18.59 -7.57 -7.47
N GLN A 559 -19.20 -8.36 -6.59
CA GLN A 559 -18.81 -9.75 -6.35
C GLN A 559 -19.00 -10.62 -7.60
N GLU A 560 -20.17 -10.55 -8.24
CA GLU A 560 -20.45 -11.32 -9.45
C GLU A 560 -19.51 -10.93 -10.59
N LYS A 561 -19.36 -9.62 -10.83
CA LYS A 561 -18.47 -9.08 -11.87
C LYS A 561 -17.03 -9.54 -11.67
N LEU A 562 -16.48 -9.42 -10.45
CA LEU A 562 -15.12 -9.86 -10.15
C LEU A 562 -14.99 -11.38 -10.17
N SER A 563 -16.02 -12.12 -9.75
CA SER A 563 -16.01 -13.58 -9.84
C SER A 563 -15.96 -14.05 -11.28
N PHE A 564 -16.73 -13.40 -12.17
CA PHE A 564 -16.75 -13.67 -13.60
C PHE A 564 -15.36 -13.47 -14.21
N VAL A 565 -14.74 -12.31 -13.94
CA VAL A 565 -13.36 -12.02 -14.37
C VAL A 565 -12.40 -13.07 -13.80
N ARG A 566 -12.46 -13.38 -12.50
CA ARG A 566 -11.56 -14.38 -11.89
C ARG A 566 -11.70 -15.78 -12.50
N THR A 567 -12.86 -16.19 -12.97
CA THR A 567 -13.11 -17.52 -13.55
C THR A 567 -12.82 -17.62 -15.05
N MET A 568 -12.44 -16.52 -15.71
CA MET A 568 -12.08 -16.58 -17.13
C MET A 568 -10.86 -17.48 -17.33
N GLU A 569 -10.74 -18.05 -18.53
CA GLU A 569 -9.61 -18.90 -18.89
C GLU A 569 -8.45 -18.01 -19.34
N TRP A 570 -7.55 -17.73 -18.40
CA TRP A 570 -6.42 -16.85 -18.63
C TRP A 570 -5.20 -17.67 -19.03
N GLY A 571 -4.97 -17.86 -20.33
CA GLY A 571 -3.79 -18.58 -20.83
C GLY A 571 -2.49 -17.90 -20.39
N CYS A 572 -1.51 -18.68 -19.92
CA CYS A 572 -0.23 -18.20 -19.35
C CYS A 572 0.78 -17.67 -20.38
N SER A 573 0.34 -17.02 -21.46
CA SER A 573 1.19 -16.56 -22.56
C SER A 573 0.71 -15.23 -23.12
N THR A 574 1.60 -14.42 -23.67
CA THR A 574 1.39 -13.01 -24.00
C THR A 574 1.43 -12.82 -25.53
N ASN A 575 0.30 -12.46 -26.16
CA ASN A 575 0.27 -12.08 -27.59
C ASN A 575 -0.26 -10.66 -27.79
N PHE A 576 0.67 -9.69 -27.83
CA PHE A 576 0.32 -8.28 -27.95
C PHE A 576 -0.31 -7.94 -29.31
N GLN A 577 0.23 -8.47 -30.41
CA GLN A 577 -0.32 -8.28 -31.76
C GLN A 577 -1.76 -8.81 -31.85
N GLY A 578 -2.03 -9.96 -31.23
CA GLY A 578 -3.36 -10.57 -31.22
C GLY A 578 -4.44 -9.69 -30.59
N VAL A 579 -4.10 -8.86 -29.59
CA VAL A 579 -5.05 -7.94 -28.95
C VAL A 579 -5.54 -6.90 -29.96
N PHE A 580 -4.62 -6.30 -30.72
CA PHE A 580 -4.95 -5.31 -31.74
C PHE A 580 -5.66 -5.92 -32.94
N ASP A 581 -5.25 -7.12 -33.35
CA ASP A 581 -5.94 -7.88 -34.39
C ASP A 581 -7.39 -8.16 -34.00
N ARG A 582 -7.65 -8.47 -32.72
CA ARG A 582 -9.01 -8.72 -32.22
C ARG A 582 -9.85 -7.45 -32.12
N ILE A 583 -9.25 -6.33 -31.72
CA ILE A 583 -9.91 -5.01 -31.75
C ILE A 583 -10.30 -4.67 -33.18
N LEU A 584 -9.37 -4.83 -34.12
CA LEU A 584 -9.57 -4.51 -35.52
C LEU A 584 -10.62 -5.41 -36.17
N SER A 585 -10.57 -6.73 -35.93
CA SER A 585 -11.57 -7.67 -36.44
C SER A 585 -12.97 -7.29 -35.96
N THR A 586 -13.11 -6.99 -34.67
CA THR A 586 -14.40 -6.60 -34.07
C THR A 586 -14.91 -5.28 -34.66
N ALA A 587 -14.02 -4.33 -34.94
CA ALA A 587 -14.36 -3.05 -35.55
C ALA A 587 -14.83 -3.19 -37.01
N VAL A 588 -14.14 -4.03 -37.79
CA VAL A 588 -14.49 -4.32 -39.18
C VAL A 588 -15.80 -5.10 -39.26
N ASP A 589 -15.96 -6.15 -38.44
CA ASP A 589 -17.18 -6.98 -38.40
C ASP A 589 -18.42 -6.15 -38.03
N ALA A 590 -18.27 -5.23 -37.09
CA ALA A 590 -19.36 -4.35 -36.64
C ALA A 590 -19.56 -3.10 -37.53
N ARG A 591 -18.73 -2.90 -38.57
CA ARG A 591 -18.70 -1.68 -39.42
C ARG A 591 -18.72 -0.40 -38.59
N LEU A 592 -17.83 -0.33 -37.60
CA LEU A 592 -17.79 0.78 -36.67
C LEU A 592 -17.43 2.10 -37.37
N ALA A 593 -18.16 3.16 -37.03
CA ALA A 593 -17.78 4.51 -37.44
C ALA A 593 -16.41 4.86 -36.82
N ARG A 594 -15.58 5.62 -37.55
CA ARG A 594 -14.24 6.04 -37.10
C ARG A 594 -14.28 6.71 -35.71
N GLU A 595 -15.35 7.47 -35.44
CA GLU A 595 -15.58 8.15 -34.17
C GLU A 595 -15.81 7.20 -32.97
N LYS A 596 -16.25 5.97 -33.22
CA LYS A 596 -16.52 4.93 -32.20
C LYS A 596 -15.41 3.88 -32.10
N MET A 597 -14.35 4.06 -32.87
CA MET A 597 -13.15 3.22 -32.80
C MET A 597 -12.41 3.50 -31.50
N ILE A 598 -11.77 2.47 -30.94
CA ILE A 598 -10.97 2.60 -29.71
C ILE A 598 -9.87 3.64 -29.93
N ARG A 599 -9.80 4.64 -29.05
CA ARG A 599 -8.75 5.67 -29.04
C ARG A 599 -7.63 5.32 -28.07
N THR A 600 -7.93 4.61 -26.99
CA THR A 600 -6.94 4.29 -25.94
C THR A 600 -7.11 2.86 -25.45
N VAL A 601 -6.00 2.12 -25.39
CA VAL A 601 -5.90 0.76 -24.86
C VAL A 601 -5.06 0.81 -23.58
N PHE A 602 -5.67 0.50 -22.43
CA PHE A 602 -4.97 0.40 -21.15
C PHE A 602 -4.47 -1.03 -20.95
N VAL A 603 -3.16 -1.20 -20.83
CA VAL A 603 -2.52 -2.51 -20.67
C VAL A 603 -1.95 -2.61 -19.27
N PHE A 604 -2.63 -3.38 -18.41
CA PHE A 604 -2.20 -3.64 -17.03
C PHE A 604 -1.35 -4.90 -16.99
N SER A 605 -0.04 -4.75 -16.78
CA SER A 605 0.93 -5.87 -16.80
C SER A 605 2.16 -5.53 -15.94
N ASP A 606 3.01 -6.51 -15.66
CA ASP A 606 4.35 -6.33 -15.07
C ASP A 606 5.45 -6.03 -16.12
N MET A 607 5.04 -5.84 -17.38
CA MET A 607 5.90 -5.51 -18.53
C MET A 607 6.89 -6.62 -18.92
N GLU A 608 6.59 -7.86 -18.56
CA GLU A 608 7.29 -9.06 -19.03
C GLU A 608 6.67 -9.59 -20.33
N PHE A 609 6.83 -8.85 -21.43
CA PHE A 609 6.33 -9.29 -22.74
C PHE A 609 7.16 -10.47 -23.28
N ASN A 610 6.47 -11.50 -23.76
CA ASN A 610 7.09 -12.61 -24.49
C ASN A 610 7.23 -12.27 -25.98
N GLU A 611 8.38 -12.66 -26.54
CA GLU A 611 8.73 -12.83 -27.95
C GLU A 611 7.92 -12.02 -29.00
N ALA A 612 8.51 -10.92 -29.47
CA ALA A 612 8.06 -10.22 -30.67
C ALA A 612 8.28 -11.11 -31.91
N SER A 613 7.29 -11.11 -32.82
CA SER A 613 7.21 -12.02 -33.97
C SER A 613 8.51 -12.17 -34.77
N ALA A 614 8.86 -13.42 -35.09
CA ALA A 614 10.07 -13.85 -35.79
C ALA A 614 10.21 -13.40 -37.27
N TYR A 615 9.45 -12.42 -37.74
CA TYR A 615 9.38 -12.09 -39.18
C TYR A 615 10.19 -10.87 -39.63
N SER A 616 10.60 -9.98 -38.73
CA SER A 616 11.42 -8.81 -39.11
C SER A 616 12.38 -8.44 -37.98
N ARG A 617 13.68 -8.54 -38.25
CA ARG A 617 14.77 -8.30 -37.28
C ARG A 617 14.86 -6.85 -36.77
N TRP A 618 13.96 -5.95 -37.22
CA TRP A 618 14.10 -4.50 -37.07
C TRP A 618 12.79 -3.68 -36.99
N GLU A 619 11.59 -4.29 -37.04
CA GLU A 619 10.30 -3.57 -36.91
C GLU A 619 9.79 -3.69 -35.47
N THR A 620 9.33 -2.58 -34.88
CA THR A 620 8.73 -2.59 -33.54
C THR A 620 7.27 -3.03 -33.59
N ASP A 621 6.74 -3.61 -32.50
CA ASP A 621 5.35 -4.07 -32.46
C ASP A 621 4.33 -2.96 -32.78
N TYR A 622 4.65 -1.71 -32.41
CA TYR A 622 3.79 -0.55 -32.65
C TYR A 622 3.73 -0.16 -34.13
N GLU A 623 4.85 -0.22 -34.86
CA GLU A 623 4.91 0.07 -36.30
C GLU A 623 4.06 -0.93 -37.09
N ALA A 624 4.12 -2.22 -36.71
CA ALA A 624 3.29 -3.26 -37.30
C ALA A 624 1.78 -3.04 -37.04
N ILE A 625 1.42 -2.57 -35.84
CA ILE A 625 0.03 -2.20 -35.51
C ILE A 625 -0.45 -1.03 -36.37
N CYS A 626 0.37 0.03 -36.50
CA CYS A 626 0.02 1.20 -37.32
C CYS A 626 -0.26 0.78 -38.78
N ARG A 627 0.58 -0.08 -39.37
CA ARG A 627 0.39 -0.60 -40.72
C ARG A 627 -0.94 -1.33 -40.87
N LYS A 628 -1.26 -2.27 -39.96
CA LYS A 628 -2.51 -3.05 -39.99
C LYS A 628 -3.75 -2.16 -39.91
N PHE A 629 -3.73 -1.14 -39.05
CA PHE A 629 -4.84 -0.19 -38.92
C PHE A 629 -5.02 0.67 -40.16
N GLN A 630 -3.92 1.06 -40.81
CA GLN A 630 -3.94 1.80 -42.06
C GLN A 630 -4.52 0.97 -43.20
N GLU A 631 -4.13 -0.29 -43.33
CA GLU A 631 -4.65 -1.25 -44.32
C GLU A 631 -6.16 -1.50 -44.16
N ALA A 632 -6.66 -1.50 -42.92
CA ALA A 632 -8.08 -1.69 -42.61
C ALA A 632 -8.94 -0.41 -42.71
N GLY A 633 -8.36 0.72 -43.12
CA GLY A 633 -9.09 1.99 -43.30
C GLY A 633 -9.28 2.83 -42.03
N TYR A 634 -8.55 2.51 -40.96
CA TYR A 634 -8.53 3.21 -39.67
C TYR A 634 -7.18 3.87 -39.36
N GLY A 635 -6.36 4.17 -40.37
CA GLY A 635 -5.02 4.75 -40.20
C GLY A 635 -5.00 6.09 -39.44
N ASP A 636 -6.08 6.86 -39.50
CA ASP A 636 -6.22 8.14 -38.79
C ASP A 636 -6.64 7.96 -37.32
N VAL A 637 -6.96 6.73 -36.89
CA VAL A 637 -7.53 6.40 -35.57
C VAL A 637 -6.83 5.18 -34.96
N VAL A 638 -5.49 5.16 -35.06
CA VAL A 638 -4.68 4.15 -34.38
C VAL A 638 -4.77 4.36 -32.86
N PRO A 639 -5.14 3.33 -32.07
CA PRO A 639 -5.26 3.47 -30.64
C PRO A 639 -3.91 3.80 -29.97
N GLN A 640 -3.95 4.73 -29.03
CA GLN A 640 -2.87 4.98 -28.10
C GLN A 640 -2.79 3.87 -27.07
N ILE A 641 -1.57 3.53 -26.64
CA ILE A 641 -1.33 2.40 -25.74
C ILE A 641 -0.84 2.94 -24.41
N VAL A 642 -1.54 2.62 -23.34
CA VAL A 642 -1.19 3.03 -21.98
C VAL A 642 -0.76 1.79 -21.23
N PHE A 643 0.54 1.51 -21.20
CA PHE A 643 1.05 0.49 -20.29
C PHE A 643 0.96 0.96 -18.84
N TRP A 644 0.60 0.05 -17.96
CA TRP A 644 0.56 0.30 -16.54
C TRP A 644 1.34 -0.79 -15.87
N ASN A 645 2.56 -0.44 -15.47
CA ASN A 645 3.42 -1.36 -14.77
C ASN A 645 2.94 -1.60 -13.33
N LEU A 646 2.59 -2.84 -13.01
CA LEU A 646 2.08 -3.24 -11.70
C LEU A 646 3.12 -3.91 -10.80
N ARG A 647 4.36 -4.12 -11.29
CA ARG A 647 5.47 -4.74 -10.54
C ARG A 647 6.81 -4.05 -10.87
N ASP A 648 7.72 -3.97 -9.91
CA ASP A 648 9.07 -3.43 -10.18
C ASP A 648 9.79 -4.29 -11.23
N SER A 649 10.16 -3.69 -12.36
CA SER A 649 10.91 -4.34 -13.44
C SER A 649 11.97 -3.38 -14.00
N LEU A 650 13.00 -3.93 -14.64
CA LEU A 650 14.09 -3.16 -15.25
C LEU A 650 13.76 -2.68 -16.67
N SER A 651 12.62 -3.12 -17.24
CA SER A 651 12.21 -2.80 -18.61
C SER A 651 11.41 -1.50 -18.67
N THR A 652 11.52 -0.76 -19.76
CA THR A 652 10.60 0.34 -20.09
C THR A 652 10.24 0.21 -21.57
N PRO A 653 9.00 -0.14 -21.93
CA PRO A 653 8.63 -0.47 -23.30
C PRO A 653 8.73 0.73 -24.26
N VAL A 654 8.85 1.96 -23.76
CA VAL A 654 8.72 3.21 -24.53
C VAL A 654 9.76 4.25 -24.12
N THR A 655 10.18 5.08 -25.08
CA THR A 655 11.09 6.22 -24.89
C THR A 655 10.34 7.51 -24.55
N SER A 656 11.00 8.50 -23.94
CA SER A 656 10.37 9.78 -23.58
C SER A 656 9.75 10.54 -24.77
N THR A 657 10.14 10.22 -26.00
CA THR A 657 9.80 10.97 -27.22
C THR A 657 8.72 10.34 -28.11
N GLN A 658 8.21 9.13 -27.81
CA GLN A 658 7.20 8.49 -28.66
C GLN A 658 5.78 9.04 -28.39
N PRO A 659 5.11 9.67 -29.38
CA PRO A 659 3.73 10.10 -29.24
C PRO A 659 2.79 8.88 -29.21
N GLY A 660 1.78 8.92 -28.34
CA GLY A 660 0.71 7.91 -28.30
C GLY A 660 0.88 6.81 -27.25
N VAL A 661 1.88 6.90 -26.36
CA VAL A 661 2.04 6.00 -25.23
C VAL A 661 2.35 6.77 -23.96
N ALA A 662 1.53 6.57 -22.94
CA ALA A 662 1.72 7.23 -21.65
C ALA A 662 1.54 6.25 -20.52
N MET A 663 2.35 6.40 -19.47
CA MET A 663 2.30 5.59 -18.27
C MET A 663 1.59 6.38 -17.18
N ASN A 664 0.75 5.71 -16.39
CA ASN A 664 0.07 6.21 -15.19
C ASN A 664 -0.97 7.34 -15.33
N LEU A 665 -1.96 7.25 -14.43
CA LEU A 665 -3.04 8.20 -14.09
C LEU A 665 -4.27 8.25 -15.01
N VAL A 666 -5.21 7.32 -14.77
CA VAL A 666 -6.60 7.36 -15.28
C VAL A 666 -7.25 8.73 -15.11
N LYS A 667 -6.95 9.46 -14.03
CA LYS A 667 -7.49 10.80 -13.78
C LYS A 667 -6.95 11.87 -14.74
N LEU A 668 -5.66 11.83 -15.09
CA LEU A 668 -5.08 12.74 -16.08
C LEU A 668 -5.59 12.43 -17.49
N PHE A 669 -5.85 11.15 -17.79
CA PHE A 669 -6.51 10.75 -19.04
C PHE A 669 -7.95 11.25 -19.14
N LEU A 670 -8.69 11.24 -18.02
CA LEU A 670 -10.04 11.80 -17.95
C LEU A 670 -10.07 13.33 -18.17
N GLU A 671 -8.98 14.03 -17.86
CA GLU A 671 -8.90 15.50 -17.93
C GLU A 671 -8.30 16.03 -19.25
N ASN A 672 -7.51 15.22 -19.99
CA ASN A 672 -6.71 15.67 -21.14
C ASN A 672 -7.03 14.97 -22.50
N ASP A 673 -8.21 14.38 -22.67
CA ASP A 673 -8.69 13.79 -23.94
C ASP A 673 -7.74 12.76 -24.62
N GLY A 674 -6.80 12.19 -23.86
CA GLY A 674 -6.05 11.01 -24.25
C GLY A 674 -4.81 11.22 -25.14
N VAL A 675 -4.32 12.44 -25.40
CA VAL A 675 -3.01 12.64 -26.05
C VAL A 675 -1.96 12.98 -25.00
N VAL A 676 -0.99 12.08 -24.81
CA VAL A 676 -0.16 12.16 -23.62
C VAL A 676 1.30 11.81 -23.91
N ASN A 677 2.17 12.82 -23.88
CA ASN A 677 3.63 12.67 -23.80
C ASN A 677 4.00 12.28 -22.35
N PRO A 678 4.83 11.25 -22.10
CA PRO A 678 5.27 10.87 -20.76
C PRO A 678 5.82 12.03 -19.91
N GLU A 679 6.59 12.95 -20.50
CA GLU A 679 7.11 14.13 -19.81
C GLU A 679 5.99 15.10 -19.43
N ALA A 680 5.03 15.31 -20.34
CA ALA A 680 3.85 16.13 -20.05
C ALA A 680 2.98 15.52 -18.93
N VAL A 681 2.90 14.19 -18.80
CA VAL A 681 2.24 13.54 -17.63
C VAL A 681 2.93 13.91 -16.35
N MET A 682 4.26 13.75 -16.33
CA MET A 682 5.05 14.01 -15.14
C MET A 682 4.88 15.47 -14.72
N GLU A 683 5.03 16.40 -15.65
CA GLU A 683 4.87 17.84 -15.41
C GLU A 683 3.44 18.17 -14.93
N ALA A 684 2.41 17.65 -15.58
CA ALA A 684 1.03 17.85 -15.16
C ALA A 684 0.76 17.28 -13.76
N ALA A 685 1.34 16.12 -13.43
CA ALA A 685 1.20 15.50 -12.11
C ALA A 685 1.86 16.32 -10.99
N ILE A 686 2.90 17.10 -11.30
CA ILE A 686 3.63 17.95 -10.34
C ILE A 686 3.36 19.46 -10.50
N ALA A 687 2.39 19.84 -11.33
CA ALA A 687 2.01 21.24 -11.59
C ALA A 687 1.03 21.82 -10.54
N GLY A 688 0.50 21.00 -9.63
CA GLY A 688 -0.45 21.42 -8.61
C GLY A 688 0.07 22.56 -7.72
N LYS A 689 -0.85 23.39 -7.19
CA LYS A 689 -0.50 24.56 -6.35
C LYS A 689 0.28 24.18 -5.09
N GLU A 690 0.06 22.98 -4.57
CA GLU A 690 0.80 22.41 -3.45
C GLU A 690 2.30 22.19 -3.78
N TYR A 691 2.64 21.86 -5.03
CA TYR A 691 4.02 21.62 -5.46
C TYR A 691 4.83 22.91 -5.61
N GLN A 692 4.17 24.05 -5.82
CA GLN A 692 4.81 25.36 -5.90
C GLN A 692 5.37 25.84 -4.55
N LYS A 693 4.94 25.21 -3.44
CA LYS A 693 5.43 25.52 -2.09
C LYS A 693 6.75 24.82 -1.76
N LEU A 694 7.17 23.86 -2.58
CA LEU A 694 8.40 23.12 -2.39
C LEU A 694 9.60 23.95 -2.87
N ALA A 695 10.65 24.00 -2.08
CA ALA A 695 11.88 24.74 -2.40
C ALA A 695 13.13 23.95 -1.97
N VAL A 696 14.24 24.13 -2.69
CA VAL A 696 15.54 23.51 -2.34
C VAL A 696 16.38 24.53 -1.57
N PHE A 697 17.00 24.09 -0.47
CA PHE A 697 17.66 24.98 0.51
C PHE A 697 19.14 24.66 0.75
N ASP A 698 19.64 23.55 0.22
CA ASP A 698 21.01 23.07 0.39
C ASP A 698 21.86 23.30 -0.86
#